data_AF-A0A4V2U6E9-F1
#
_entry.id   AF-A0A4V2U6E9-F1
#
_cell.length_a   1.000
_cell.length_b   1.000
_cell.length_c   1.000
_cell.angle_alpha   90.00
_cell.angle_beta   90.00
_cell.angle_gamma   90.00
#
_symmetry.space_group_name_H-M   'P 1'
#
loop_
_entity.id
_entity.type
_entity.pdbx_description
1 polymer ?
#
loop_
_entity_poly.entity_id
_entity_poly.type
_entity_poly.pdbx_seq_one_letter_code
_entity_poly.pdbx_strand_id
1 'polypeptide(L)'
;MFARQDLISDLAIIDIARIAVGVLATMRYGEILVGGWMVGNTTTLALTGATVLIAVCVLIGFMAPVAIFLLMASANILVDNMLGASTLGSMVMSMVLLLLLLAPAGRRISVDSLLVTGDGALSRIVAWLWRITGTPDPDRLLVAKAAALFAYFCVCLYSVSWHLNDEAWQSGMVIAWVMLSPASNPALHEQAWDLYQSSPWLFVNLSRVSIYGMYVWYVLVLPGLFMGRLVRSFVIGWGLAFFLISTFVLPLQFLGWYELVFWFVLFFPARWLIGREAVSIAVLFDDRCNLCDRTVRTIAWLDIFGQVEFRPIRRNLAFAEQHGVTLDQGLIDLVGIDLRNSRHFIGYALYETLSRRLPLLWPVFIPLMLGRWFRVGMWCYRFVADRRIRLFGVCTASAIPDRFVGARQALTPSIFGSRPVQVWTTALSSVFLALAVLSAAFLARLPLGSTDGDLGPVGRFSRTIVGAAPLGFGIGKINVFNEADLSAFHTHLSRYFVEEDRQFLSLDAEKRLEFYKNDKGIYKFTANFRAMSRTNIGCEPSYISKMAGLYQDFVQFSEEGDEKDYMVVSLILNSWPSYDDFLKYEPIEPASFVLCRATFDLTAGSLVALEFDQEGVDEALHRAKLPRIFSASGMPLSLSYPCRADAGWINTLVQSQQPFASNRELVAAALELLPERYGEFQLACAARAYAVIKREPRLADPNALRGNAASCGAGLALLHELEAATSGSEEIHEDIKVGLARAEAAQARGDVRGCVRAAALGRARFSQAILSTTAAQAVMPPPSIVPPEAGPLAIAYPCLADAGWINTLVESQQPFASDRGLMTAALDLLTDQSLGGSWSALGGSIRSSSANRAWLTPMHFPVAMRAALQGCSYYGNCEKQHRLQPLCKRLSIRISPWPWPHVPTVLRGPVPAMQQPDAPSFCKPWWPERQLRRERIRGRCRGRRHRPDPRNEMGQASVSLEAGAIRSDRQAG
;
A
#
# COMPACT_ATOMS: atom_id res chain seq x y z
N MET A 1 3.96 4.14 33.77
CA MET A 1 3.00 3.95 34.87
C MET A 1 1.65 3.63 34.24
N PHE A 2 1.41 2.34 33.98
CA PHE A 2 0.14 1.84 33.45
C PHE A 2 -0.74 1.54 34.66
N ALA A 3 -1.90 2.18 34.77
CA ALA A 3 -2.91 1.78 35.77
C ALA A 3 -3.20 0.29 35.55
N ARG A 4 -3.47 -0.50 36.61
CA ARG A 4 -3.86 -1.92 36.49
C ARG A 4 -4.88 -2.05 35.37
N GLN A 5 -4.43 -2.49 34.21
CA GLN A 5 -5.26 -2.62 33.03
C GLN A 5 -6.17 -3.82 33.24
N ASP A 6 -7.43 -3.66 32.85
CA ASP A 6 -8.36 -4.77 32.87
C ASP A 6 -8.01 -5.72 31.73
N LEU A 7 -7.25 -6.76 32.06
CA LEU A 7 -6.79 -7.78 31.12
C LEU A 7 -7.93 -8.32 30.25
N ILE A 8 -9.14 -8.45 30.82
CA ILE A 8 -10.33 -8.93 30.13
C ILE A 8 -10.72 -8.01 28.96
N SER A 9 -10.64 -6.70 29.21
CA SER A 9 -10.95 -5.68 28.22
C SER A 9 -9.90 -5.61 27.12
N ASP A 10 -8.63 -5.72 27.50
CA ASP A 10 -7.53 -5.73 26.51
C ASP A 10 -7.57 -6.99 25.64
N LEU A 11 -7.88 -8.17 26.19
CA LEU A 11 -8.08 -9.39 25.41
C LEU A 11 -9.25 -9.28 24.43
N ALA A 12 -10.32 -8.57 24.79
CA ALA A 12 -11.42 -8.29 23.86
C ALA A 12 -10.97 -7.39 22.71
N ILE A 13 -10.12 -6.37 22.96
CA ILE A 13 -9.52 -5.55 21.89
C ILE A 13 -8.67 -6.42 20.96
N ILE A 14 -7.87 -7.34 21.52
CA ILE A 14 -7.04 -8.27 20.75
C ILE A 14 -7.91 -9.16 19.86
N ASP A 15 -9.01 -9.70 20.37
CA ASP A 15 -9.95 -10.51 19.59
C ASP A 15 -10.67 -9.70 18.50
N ILE A 16 -11.03 -8.44 18.77
CA ILE A 16 -11.59 -7.54 17.76
C ILE A 16 -10.57 -7.24 16.66
N ALA A 17 -9.32 -6.96 17.03
CA ALA A 17 -8.24 -6.74 16.07
C ALA A 17 -7.98 -7.99 15.22
N ARG A 18 -8.03 -9.19 15.81
CA ARG A 18 -7.97 -10.47 15.10
C ARG A 18 -9.09 -10.60 14.06
N ILE A 19 -10.33 -10.30 14.44
CA ILE A 19 -11.47 -10.32 13.53
C ILE A 19 -11.25 -9.31 12.40
N ALA A 20 -10.87 -8.07 12.72
CA ALA A 20 -10.64 -7.02 11.72
C ALA A 20 -9.55 -7.41 10.71
N VAL A 21 -8.38 -7.87 11.17
CA VAL A 21 -7.31 -8.35 10.28
C VAL A 21 -7.77 -9.55 9.45
N GLY A 22 -8.50 -10.49 10.05
CA GLY A 22 -9.09 -11.63 9.35
C GLY A 22 -10.01 -11.19 8.22
N VAL A 23 -10.93 -10.24 8.47
CA VAL A 23 -11.81 -9.67 7.44
C VAL A 23 -10.99 -9.02 6.33
N LEU A 24 -10.06 -8.13 6.66
CA LEU A 24 -9.25 -7.40 5.68
C LEU A 24 -8.40 -8.36 4.82
N ALA A 25 -7.80 -9.38 5.44
CA ALA A 25 -7.03 -10.40 4.72
C ALA A 25 -7.93 -11.26 3.82
N THR A 26 -9.12 -11.67 4.30
CA THR A 26 -10.08 -12.41 3.48
C THR A 26 -10.57 -11.58 2.30
N MET A 27 -10.84 -10.29 2.48
CA MET A 27 -11.19 -9.38 1.38
C MET A 27 -10.05 -9.29 0.37
N ARG A 28 -8.85 -8.88 0.81
CA ARG A 28 -7.66 -8.73 -0.04
C ARG A 28 -7.35 -9.98 -0.85
N TYR A 29 -7.21 -11.14 -0.19
CA TYR A 29 -6.88 -12.38 -0.89
C TYR A 29 -8.08 -12.95 -1.66
N GLY A 30 -9.31 -12.62 -1.27
CA GLY A 30 -10.53 -12.95 -1.99
C GLY A 30 -10.61 -12.26 -3.34
N GLU A 31 -10.24 -10.98 -3.42
CA GLU A 31 -10.18 -10.24 -4.68
C GLU A 31 -9.15 -10.84 -5.65
N ILE A 32 -7.99 -11.27 -5.14
CA ILE A 32 -6.97 -11.94 -5.95
C ILE A 32 -7.42 -13.36 -6.36
N LEU A 33 -8.12 -14.08 -5.46
CA LEU A 33 -8.69 -15.40 -5.74
C LEU A 33 -9.73 -15.33 -6.87
N VAL A 34 -10.66 -14.38 -6.81
CA VAL A 34 -11.65 -14.14 -7.87
C VAL A 34 -10.93 -13.78 -9.17
N GLY A 35 -9.91 -12.91 -9.12
CA GLY A 35 -9.09 -12.60 -10.29
C GLY A 35 -8.40 -13.83 -10.90
N GLY A 36 -7.82 -14.68 -10.05
CA GLY A 36 -7.16 -15.93 -10.47
C GLY A 36 -8.12 -16.98 -11.03
N TRP A 37 -9.35 -17.03 -10.52
CA TRP A 37 -10.42 -17.88 -11.02
C TRP A 37 -10.79 -17.50 -12.45
N MET A 38 -11.06 -16.21 -12.70
CA MET A 38 -11.50 -15.76 -14.02
C MET A 38 -10.41 -15.95 -15.09
N VAL A 39 -9.14 -15.69 -14.77
CA VAL A 39 -8.00 -15.90 -15.68
C VAL A 39 -7.65 -17.39 -15.85
N GLY A 40 -8.22 -18.29 -15.04
CA GLY A 40 -7.92 -19.73 -15.11
C GLY A 40 -6.53 -20.12 -14.62
N ASN A 41 -5.85 -19.28 -13.84
CA ASN A 41 -4.51 -19.56 -13.32
C ASN A 41 -4.57 -20.45 -12.07
N THR A 42 -4.44 -21.77 -12.27
CA THR A 42 -4.59 -22.78 -11.20
C THR A 42 -3.63 -22.59 -10.02
N THR A 43 -2.38 -22.17 -10.26
CA THR A 43 -1.41 -21.89 -9.19
C THR A 43 -1.84 -20.69 -8.34
N THR A 44 -2.26 -19.61 -8.99
CA THR A 44 -2.80 -18.42 -8.29
C THR A 44 -4.04 -18.80 -7.49
N LEU A 45 -4.96 -19.55 -8.09
CA LEU A 45 -6.19 -20.01 -7.44
C LEU A 45 -5.91 -20.88 -6.20
N ALA A 46 -5.02 -21.86 -6.32
CA ALA A 46 -4.68 -22.76 -5.21
C ALA A 46 -4.01 -22.00 -4.06
N LEU A 47 -3.03 -21.14 -4.37
CA LEU A 47 -2.28 -20.38 -3.38
C LEU A 47 -3.19 -19.38 -2.66
N THR A 48 -3.93 -18.56 -3.40
CA THR A 48 -4.85 -17.58 -2.81
C THR A 48 -6.03 -18.23 -2.11
N GLY A 49 -6.54 -19.35 -2.61
CA GLY A 49 -7.62 -20.11 -1.97
C GLY A 49 -7.19 -20.66 -0.61
N ALA A 50 -5.98 -21.21 -0.53
CA ALA A 50 -5.38 -21.62 0.74
C ALA A 50 -5.20 -20.42 1.69
N THR A 51 -4.71 -19.28 1.20
CA THR A 51 -4.54 -18.07 2.02
C THR A 51 -5.87 -17.50 2.52
N VAL A 52 -6.91 -17.46 1.67
CA VAL A 52 -8.27 -17.07 2.04
C VAL A 52 -8.82 -17.99 3.14
N LEU A 53 -8.63 -19.30 3.01
CA LEU A 53 -9.05 -20.26 4.04
C LEU A 53 -8.33 -20.00 5.37
N ILE A 54 -7.02 -19.79 5.34
CA ILE A 54 -6.24 -19.45 6.54
C ILE A 54 -6.74 -18.12 7.14
N ALA A 55 -7.00 -17.09 6.32
CA ALA A 55 -7.53 -15.80 6.76
C ALA A 55 -8.93 -15.94 7.40
N VAL A 56 -9.80 -16.80 6.84
CA VAL A 56 -11.10 -17.12 7.45
C VAL A 56 -10.93 -17.84 8.78
N CYS A 57 -9.97 -18.77 8.90
CA CYS A 57 -9.63 -19.38 10.19
C CYS A 57 -9.15 -18.33 11.20
N VAL A 58 -8.33 -17.36 10.77
CA VAL A 58 -7.93 -16.21 11.59
C VAL A 58 -9.14 -15.36 11.96
N LEU A 59 -10.12 -15.14 11.07
CA LEU A 59 -11.34 -14.35 11.29
C LEU A 59 -12.28 -14.98 12.33
N ILE A 60 -12.54 -16.28 12.23
CA ILE A 60 -13.46 -16.98 13.16
C ILE A 60 -12.75 -17.45 14.44
N GLY A 61 -11.41 -17.49 14.42
CA GLY A 61 -10.59 -17.93 15.54
C GLY A 61 -10.65 -19.45 15.69
N PHE A 62 -10.47 -20.16 14.57
CA PHE A 62 -10.36 -21.62 14.52
C PHE A 62 -8.89 -22.00 14.39
N MET A 63 -8.40 -22.80 15.35
CA MET A 63 -6.98 -23.10 15.53
C MET A 63 -6.14 -21.82 15.48
N ALA A 64 -6.59 -20.78 16.18
CA ALA A 64 -6.16 -19.40 15.98
C ALA A 64 -4.63 -19.22 16.05
N PRO A 65 -3.88 -19.81 17.01
CA PRO A 65 -2.43 -19.68 17.03
C PRO A 65 -1.74 -20.21 15.76
N VAL A 66 -2.23 -21.32 15.22
CA VAL A 66 -1.67 -21.94 14.01
C VAL A 66 -2.06 -21.12 12.78
N ALA A 67 -3.32 -20.74 12.65
CA ALA A 67 -3.79 -19.94 11.53
C ALA A 67 -3.08 -18.57 11.46
N ILE A 68 -2.91 -17.90 12.62
CA ILE A 68 -2.18 -16.63 12.73
C ILE A 68 -0.72 -16.82 12.33
N PHE A 69 -0.05 -17.86 12.85
CA PHE A 69 1.35 -18.15 12.51
C PHE A 69 1.53 -18.45 11.02
N LEU A 70 0.68 -19.31 10.45
CA LEU A 70 0.75 -19.66 9.04
C LEU A 70 0.51 -18.44 8.15
N LEU A 71 -0.51 -17.62 8.45
CA LEU A 71 -0.76 -16.39 7.68
C LEU A 71 0.41 -15.42 7.79
N MET A 72 0.93 -15.18 9.01
CA MET A 72 2.05 -14.28 9.28
C MET A 72 3.32 -14.69 8.52
N ALA A 73 3.68 -15.98 8.56
CA ALA A 73 4.90 -16.50 7.98
C ALA A 73 4.81 -16.65 6.45
N SER A 74 3.63 -17.05 5.93
CA SER A 74 3.48 -17.34 4.49
C SER A 74 3.08 -16.12 3.66
N ALA A 75 2.30 -15.18 4.20
CA ALA A 75 1.77 -14.06 3.42
C ALA A 75 2.88 -13.26 2.72
N ASN A 76 3.87 -12.76 3.47
CA ASN A 76 4.94 -11.93 2.91
C ASN A 76 6.04 -12.73 2.21
N ILE A 77 6.42 -13.90 2.75
CA ILE A 77 7.59 -14.64 2.27
C ILE A 77 7.25 -15.45 1.01
N LEU A 78 6.09 -16.10 1.00
CA LEU A 78 5.71 -17.06 -0.02
C LEU A 78 4.62 -16.50 -0.93
N VAL A 79 3.46 -16.19 -0.37
CA VAL A 79 2.24 -15.89 -1.14
C VAL A 79 2.41 -14.62 -1.94
N ASP A 80 2.67 -13.50 -1.28
CA ASP A 80 2.75 -12.20 -1.91
C ASP A 80 3.98 -12.09 -2.83
N ASN A 81 5.10 -12.73 -2.48
CA ASN A 81 6.27 -12.79 -3.36
C ASN A 81 6.00 -13.60 -4.63
N MET A 82 5.35 -14.78 -4.54
CA MET A 82 4.99 -15.58 -5.71
C MET A 82 3.94 -14.89 -6.59
N LEU A 83 3.03 -14.13 -5.98
CA LEU A 83 1.99 -13.40 -6.70
C LEU A 83 2.50 -12.07 -7.28
N GLY A 84 3.66 -11.57 -6.84
CA GLY A 84 4.13 -10.22 -7.15
C GLY A 84 3.28 -9.13 -6.49
N ALA A 85 2.69 -9.44 -5.33
CA ALA A 85 1.78 -8.60 -4.56
C ALA A 85 2.33 -8.30 -3.15
N SER A 86 3.66 -8.23 -3.00
CA SER A 86 4.32 -7.90 -1.73
C SER A 86 4.26 -6.40 -1.50
N THR A 87 3.66 -6.00 -0.37
CA THR A 87 3.33 -4.60 -0.08
C THR A 87 3.79 -4.19 1.30
N LEU A 88 3.81 -2.89 1.56
CA LEU A 88 3.96 -2.43 2.94
C LEU A 88 2.75 -2.85 3.80
N GLY A 89 1.56 -2.92 3.22
CA GLY A 89 0.35 -3.33 3.94
C GLY A 89 0.45 -4.77 4.46
N SER A 90 1.01 -5.68 3.67
CA SER A 90 1.23 -7.06 4.07
C SER A 90 2.31 -7.19 5.16
N MET A 91 3.33 -6.32 5.14
CA MET A 91 4.30 -6.22 6.24
C MET A 91 3.65 -5.77 7.55
N VAL A 92 2.84 -4.72 7.53
CA VAL A 92 2.10 -4.24 8.71
C VAL A 92 1.10 -5.30 9.19
N MET A 93 0.41 -5.99 8.28
CA MET A 93 -0.44 -7.14 8.61
C MET A 93 0.34 -8.20 9.41
N SER A 94 1.56 -8.58 8.98
CA SER A 94 2.40 -9.52 9.74
C SER A 94 2.80 -8.99 11.12
N MET A 95 3.00 -7.68 11.30
CA MET A 95 3.26 -7.10 12.62
C MET A 95 2.04 -7.18 13.55
N VAL A 96 0.83 -6.97 13.00
CA VAL A 96 -0.41 -7.19 13.77
C VAL A 96 -0.55 -8.67 14.11
N LEU A 97 -0.34 -9.58 13.17
CA LEU A 97 -0.40 -11.02 13.42
C LEU A 97 0.65 -11.48 14.45
N LEU A 98 1.86 -10.92 14.43
CA LEU A 98 2.88 -11.13 15.46
C LEU A 98 2.35 -10.74 16.84
N LEU A 99 1.75 -9.55 16.95
CA LEU A 99 1.12 -9.09 18.19
C LEU A 99 0.04 -10.08 18.64
N LEU A 100 -0.86 -10.50 17.74
CA LEU A 100 -1.96 -11.42 18.05
C LEU A 100 -1.47 -12.81 18.48
N LEU A 101 -0.38 -13.30 17.89
CA LEU A 101 0.26 -14.56 18.25
C LEU A 101 0.88 -14.49 19.65
N LEU A 102 1.55 -13.37 19.96
CA LEU A 102 2.18 -13.15 21.25
C LEU A 102 1.15 -12.80 22.35
N ALA A 103 0.03 -12.16 22.03
CA ALA A 103 -1.03 -11.70 22.95
C ALA A 103 -2.22 -12.68 23.07
N PRO A 104 -1.94 -13.99 23.10
CA PRO A 104 -2.77 -15.11 22.62
C PRO A 104 -4.19 -14.74 22.20
N ALA A 105 -4.35 -14.27 20.96
CA ALA A 105 -5.67 -13.99 20.39
C ALA A 105 -6.52 -15.27 20.22
N GLY A 106 -7.84 -15.12 20.25
CA GLY A 106 -8.81 -16.18 20.12
C GLY A 106 -9.15 -16.88 21.43
N ARG A 107 -8.96 -16.22 22.58
CA ARG A 107 -9.27 -16.81 23.90
C ARG A 107 -10.70 -16.57 24.35
N ARG A 108 -11.34 -15.51 23.87
CA ARG A 108 -12.66 -15.09 24.37
C ARG A 108 -13.72 -15.08 23.28
N ILE A 109 -13.43 -14.44 22.15
CA ILE A 109 -14.35 -14.35 21.02
C ILE A 109 -13.77 -15.23 19.91
N SER A 110 -14.03 -16.52 19.92
CA SER A 110 -13.51 -17.44 18.90
C SER A 110 -14.23 -18.78 18.88
N VAL A 111 -14.12 -19.50 17.77
CA VAL A 111 -14.52 -20.92 17.70
C VAL A 111 -13.70 -21.76 18.68
N ASP A 112 -12.40 -21.50 18.82
CA ASP A 112 -11.53 -22.20 19.78
C ASP A 112 -12.05 -22.12 21.22
N SER A 113 -12.56 -20.96 21.65
CA SER A 113 -13.12 -20.76 23.00
C SER A 113 -14.39 -21.56 23.25
N LEU A 114 -15.14 -21.89 22.20
CA LEU A 114 -16.31 -22.78 22.28
C LEU A 114 -15.83 -24.24 22.33
N LEU A 115 -14.89 -24.59 21.45
CA LEU A 115 -14.39 -25.96 21.31
C LEU A 115 -13.66 -26.47 22.56
N VAL A 116 -12.89 -25.61 23.24
CA VAL A 116 -12.14 -25.98 24.45
C VAL A 116 -13.02 -26.43 25.61
N THR A 117 -14.32 -26.09 25.58
CA THR A 117 -15.28 -26.48 26.63
C THR A 117 -15.88 -27.87 26.43
N GLY A 118 -15.66 -28.50 25.27
CA GLY A 118 -16.16 -29.85 25.00
C GLY A 118 -15.17 -30.95 25.38
N ASP A 119 -15.63 -32.22 25.37
CA ASP A 119 -14.83 -33.40 25.75
C ASP A 119 -14.16 -34.12 24.54
N GLY A 120 -14.13 -33.49 23.37
CA GLY A 120 -13.67 -34.13 22.12
C GLY A 120 -12.15 -34.10 21.89
N ALA A 121 -11.69 -34.83 20.86
CA ALA A 121 -10.30 -34.76 20.38
C ALA A 121 -9.90 -33.34 19.95
N LEU A 122 -10.81 -32.63 19.28
CA LEU A 122 -10.59 -31.25 18.85
C LEU A 122 -10.40 -30.29 20.03
N SER A 123 -11.17 -30.47 21.11
CA SER A 123 -10.98 -29.72 22.37
C SER A 123 -9.59 -29.94 22.95
N ARG A 124 -9.11 -31.19 22.98
CA ARG A 124 -7.75 -31.53 23.43
C ARG A 124 -6.67 -30.87 22.59
N ILE A 125 -6.85 -30.81 21.26
CA ILE A 125 -5.92 -30.14 20.34
C ILE A 125 -5.91 -28.63 20.60
N VAL A 126 -7.08 -27.99 20.70
CA VAL A 126 -7.19 -26.55 21.01
C VAL A 126 -6.59 -26.24 22.37
N ALA A 127 -6.88 -27.04 23.39
CA ALA A 127 -6.30 -26.91 24.72
C ALA A 127 -4.77 -27.05 24.70
N TRP A 128 -4.22 -27.94 23.86
CA TRP A 128 -2.78 -28.08 23.67
C TRP A 128 -2.15 -26.86 23.00
N LEU A 129 -2.77 -26.32 21.92
CA LEU A 129 -2.34 -25.06 21.30
C LEU A 129 -2.38 -23.89 22.29
N TRP A 130 -3.39 -23.88 23.16
CA TRP A 130 -3.51 -22.91 24.25
C TRP A 130 -2.42 -23.07 25.32
N ARG A 131 -1.90 -24.28 25.55
CA ARG A 131 -0.75 -24.51 26.44
C ARG A 131 0.55 -24.01 25.80
N ILE A 132 0.75 -24.24 24.50
CA ILE A 132 1.94 -23.76 23.77
C ILE A 132 2.00 -22.24 23.81
N THR A 133 0.88 -21.59 23.48
CA THR A 133 0.81 -20.14 23.55
C THR A 133 0.98 -19.69 24.99
N GLY A 134 0.41 -20.37 25.99
CA GLY A 134 0.53 -20.02 27.41
C GLY A 134 -0.63 -19.14 27.89
N THR A 135 -0.65 -18.80 29.18
CA THR A 135 -1.75 -18.00 29.77
C THR A 135 -1.69 -16.53 29.34
N PRO A 136 -2.84 -15.86 29.20
CA PRO A 136 -2.87 -14.41 29.03
C PRO A 136 -2.41 -13.75 30.34
N ASP A 137 -1.51 -12.79 30.21
CA ASP A 137 -0.95 -12.05 31.34
C ASP A 137 -0.73 -10.58 30.92
N PRO A 138 -0.92 -9.59 31.81
CA PRO A 138 -0.73 -8.18 31.47
C PRO A 138 0.70 -7.85 31.01
N ASP A 139 1.72 -8.46 31.62
CA ASP A 139 3.12 -8.21 31.25
C ASP A 139 3.37 -8.78 29.86
N ARG A 140 2.86 -9.98 29.60
CA ARG A 140 2.94 -10.60 28.27
C ARG A 140 2.29 -9.75 27.18
N LEU A 141 1.11 -9.18 27.45
CA LEU A 141 0.45 -8.28 26.51
C LEU A 141 1.31 -7.04 26.25
N LEU A 142 1.91 -6.46 27.29
CA LEU A 142 2.82 -5.33 27.15
C LEU A 142 4.03 -5.71 26.29
N VAL A 143 4.62 -6.88 26.50
CA VAL A 143 5.74 -7.33 25.68
C VAL A 143 5.31 -7.59 24.24
N ALA A 144 4.14 -8.19 24.00
CA ALA A 144 3.60 -8.40 22.65
C ALA A 144 3.45 -7.06 21.88
N LYS A 145 2.89 -6.04 22.56
CA LYS A 145 2.77 -4.68 22.01
C LYS A 145 4.15 -4.07 21.73
N ALA A 146 5.10 -4.21 22.65
CA ALA A 146 6.46 -3.71 22.48
C ALA A 146 7.19 -4.41 21.32
N ALA A 147 6.99 -5.73 21.15
CA ALA A 147 7.58 -6.51 20.06
C ALA A 147 7.13 -6.01 18.69
N ALA A 148 5.82 -5.88 18.51
CA ALA A 148 5.26 -5.45 17.24
C ALA A 148 5.57 -3.97 16.94
N LEU A 149 5.56 -3.12 17.97
CA LEU A 149 6.00 -1.73 17.84
C LEU A 149 7.49 -1.64 17.49
N PHE A 150 8.34 -2.51 18.04
CA PHE A 150 9.76 -2.57 17.71
C PHE A 150 9.98 -2.99 16.26
N ALA A 151 9.24 -4.00 15.76
CA ALA A 151 9.27 -4.38 14.35
C ALA A 151 8.88 -3.21 13.43
N TYR A 152 7.81 -2.49 13.77
CA TYR A 152 7.39 -1.29 13.06
C TYR A 152 8.43 -0.17 13.12
N PHE A 153 9.08 0.00 14.27
CA PHE A 153 10.16 0.97 14.46
C PHE A 153 11.38 0.67 13.58
N CYS A 154 11.80 -0.60 13.45
CA CYS A 154 12.88 -0.98 12.53
C CYS A 154 12.57 -0.57 11.09
N VAL A 155 11.31 -0.76 10.68
CA VAL A 155 10.82 -0.37 9.37
C VAL A 155 10.79 1.15 9.19
N CYS A 156 10.37 1.90 10.21
CA CYS A 156 10.46 3.38 10.22
C CYS A 156 11.90 3.87 10.11
N LEU A 157 12.85 3.25 10.83
CA LEU A 157 14.26 3.58 10.76
C LEU A 157 14.85 3.33 9.38
N TYR A 158 14.45 2.23 8.72
CA TYR A 158 14.83 1.98 7.34
C TYR A 158 14.29 3.04 6.39
N SER A 159 12.99 3.35 6.48
CA SER A 159 12.34 4.36 5.65
C SER A 159 13.02 5.73 5.81
N VAL A 160 13.22 6.24 7.02
CA VAL A 160 13.91 7.53 7.22
C VAL A 160 15.35 7.49 6.72
N SER A 161 16.11 6.43 6.99
CA SER A 161 17.50 6.32 6.53
C SER A 161 17.57 6.34 5.00
N TRP A 162 16.63 5.69 4.33
CA TRP A 162 16.54 5.70 2.87
C TRP A 162 16.20 7.09 2.33
N HIS A 163 15.12 7.70 2.84
CA HIS A 163 14.63 8.99 2.39
C HIS A 163 15.59 10.16 2.68
N LEU A 164 16.49 10.00 3.65
CA LEU A 164 17.61 10.91 3.84
C LEU A 164 18.60 10.93 2.65
N ASN A 165 18.54 9.97 1.73
CA ASN A 165 19.33 10.00 0.48
C ASN A 165 18.49 10.41 -0.74
N ASP A 166 17.21 10.77 -0.55
CA ASP A 166 16.29 11.10 -1.63
C ASP A 166 16.01 12.61 -1.62
N GLU A 167 16.39 13.30 -2.71
CA GLU A 167 16.25 14.75 -2.84
C GLU A 167 14.80 15.20 -2.73
N ALA A 168 13.86 14.42 -3.29
CA ALA A 168 12.45 14.73 -3.22
C ALA A 168 11.97 14.78 -1.76
N TRP A 169 12.40 13.84 -0.93
CA TRP A 169 12.06 13.83 0.49
C TRP A 169 12.77 14.91 1.30
N GLN A 170 14.05 15.19 1.03
CA GLN A 170 14.78 16.26 1.69
C GLN A 170 14.17 17.64 1.44
N SER A 171 13.64 17.86 0.23
CA SER A 171 12.94 19.09 -0.16
C SER A 171 11.66 19.38 0.65
N GLY A 172 11.06 18.33 1.23
CA GLY A 172 9.76 18.37 1.87
C GLY A 172 8.56 18.43 0.92
N MET A 173 8.77 18.24 -0.40
CA MET A 173 7.74 18.43 -1.43
C MET A 173 7.04 17.13 -1.88
N VAL A 174 7.45 15.96 -1.40
CA VAL A 174 6.84 14.66 -1.78
C VAL A 174 5.33 14.66 -1.63
N ILE A 175 4.79 15.17 -0.52
CA ILE A 175 3.35 15.23 -0.31
C ILE A 175 2.67 16.17 -1.31
N ALA A 176 3.31 17.30 -1.66
CA ALA A 176 2.77 18.21 -2.65
C ALA A 176 2.61 17.48 -4.01
N TRP A 177 3.67 16.81 -4.46
CA TRP A 177 3.65 16.01 -5.69
C TRP A 177 2.61 14.88 -5.65
N VAL A 178 2.58 14.09 -4.59
CA VAL A 178 1.62 12.98 -4.42
C VAL A 178 0.17 13.48 -4.41
N MET A 179 -0.09 14.63 -3.79
CA MET A 179 -1.44 15.20 -3.74
C MET A 179 -1.88 15.81 -5.07
N LEU A 180 -0.96 16.41 -5.85
CA LEU A 180 -1.27 17.01 -7.14
C LEU A 180 -1.38 16.00 -8.29
N SER A 181 -0.89 14.77 -8.12
CA SER A 181 -0.96 13.78 -9.20
C SER A 181 -2.32 13.07 -9.25
N PRO A 182 -2.99 13.06 -10.42
CA PRO A 182 -4.21 12.29 -10.61
C PRO A 182 -3.97 10.77 -10.54
N ALA A 183 -2.73 10.32 -10.74
CA ALA A 183 -2.38 8.90 -10.68
C ALA A 183 -2.28 8.41 -9.23
N SER A 184 -1.67 9.22 -8.34
CA SER A 184 -1.52 8.87 -6.94
C SER A 184 -2.67 9.32 -6.05
N ASN A 185 -3.45 10.34 -6.43
CA ASN A 185 -4.59 10.81 -5.66
C ASN A 185 -5.80 11.15 -6.55
N PRO A 186 -6.43 10.15 -7.19
CA PRO A 186 -7.50 10.40 -8.15
C PRO A 186 -8.69 11.13 -7.53
N ALA A 187 -9.00 10.87 -6.26
CA ALA A 187 -10.17 11.42 -5.57
C ALA A 187 -10.02 12.88 -5.14
N LEU A 188 -8.80 13.33 -4.80
CA LEU A 188 -8.58 14.65 -4.19
C LEU A 188 -7.59 15.55 -4.94
N HIS A 189 -7.05 15.12 -6.08
CA HIS A 189 -6.05 15.91 -6.81
C HIS A 189 -6.57 17.25 -7.30
N GLU A 190 -7.82 17.35 -7.76
CA GLU A 190 -8.41 18.61 -8.22
C GLU A 190 -8.48 19.63 -7.08
N GLN A 191 -8.96 19.21 -5.90
CA GLN A 191 -9.01 20.07 -4.72
C GLN A 191 -7.61 20.44 -4.23
N ALA A 192 -6.62 19.56 -4.41
CA ALA A 192 -5.23 19.88 -4.15
C ALA A 192 -4.68 20.92 -5.12
N TRP A 193 -5.02 20.83 -6.41
CA TRP A 193 -4.69 21.85 -7.41
C TRP A 193 -5.35 23.19 -7.12
N ASP A 194 -6.63 23.20 -6.74
CA ASP A 194 -7.35 24.43 -6.33
C ASP A 194 -6.68 25.08 -5.11
N LEU A 195 -6.28 24.28 -4.12
CA LEU A 195 -5.56 24.78 -2.95
C LEU A 195 -4.17 25.30 -3.31
N TYR A 196 -3.45 24.61 -4.20
CA TYR A 196 -2.15 25.05 -4.69
C TYR A 196 -2.27 26.35 -5.49
N GLN A 197 -3.25 26.49 -6.39
CA GLN A 197 -3.47 27.69 -7.18
C GLN A 197 -3.92 28.88 -6.32
N SER A 198 -4.82 28.65 -5.36
CA SER A 198 -5.34 29.71 -4.48
C SER A 198 -4.31 30.16 -3.44
N SER A 199 -3.49 29.25 -2.92
CA SER A 199 -2.46 29.57 -1.94
C SER A 199 -1.24 28.63 -2.06
N PRO A 200 -0.33 28.88 -3.03
CA PRO A 200 0.85 28.05 -3.22
C PRO A 200 1.72 28.01 -1.95
N TRP A 201 1.83 29.15 -1.25
CA TRP A 201 2.55 29.25 0.01
C TRP A 201 2.02 28.32 1.10
N LEU A 202 0.70 28.30 1.31
CA LEU A 202 0.10 27.46 2.35
C LEU A 202 0.28 25.98 2.00
N PHE A 203 -0.01 25.62 0.75
CA PHE A 203 0.10 24.23 0.26
C PHE A 203 1.52 23.69 0.45
N VAL A 204 2.52 24.40 -0.08
CA VAL A 204 3.93 24.01 0.01
C VAL A 204 4.42 23.91 1.45
N ASN A 205 4.11 24.89 2.31
CA ASN A 205 4.58 24.87 3.70
C ASN A 205 3.87 23.78 4.52
N LEU A 206 2.61 23.48 4.24
CA LEU A 206 1.91 22.35 4.85
C LEU A 206 2.57 21.02 4.46
N SER A 207 2.96 20.85 3.19
CA SER A 207 3.69 19.67 2.73
C SER A 207 5.04 19.52 3.44
N ARG A 208 5.83 20.60 3.55
CA ARG A 208 7.11 20.60 4.28
C ARG A 208 6.95 20.24 5.75
N VAL A 209 6.02 20.88 6.45
CA VAL A 209 5.74 20.58 7.86
C VAL A 209 5.31 19.12 8.04
N SER A 210 4.51 18.60 7.11
CA SER A 210 4.07 17.21 7.13
C SER A 210 5.24 16.23 6.93
N ILE A 211 6.15 16.47 5.97
CA ILE A 211 7.33 15.62 5.76
C ILE A 211 8.32 15.70 6.93
N TYR A 212 8.66 16.90 7.40
CA TYR A 212 9.59 17.03 8.53
C TYR A 212 9.00 16.49 9.83
N GLY A 213 7.71 16.68 10.05
CA GLY A 213 6.98 16.04 11.15
C GLY A 213 7.03 14.52 11.05
N MET A 214 6.93 13.96 9.83
CA MET A 214 7.07 12.52 9.59
C MET A 214 8.46 12.00 9.95
N TYR A 215 9.52 12.71 9.57
CA TYR A 215 10.89 12.32 9.95
C TYR A 215 11.11 12.30 11.46
N VAL A 216 10.66 13.35 12.14
CA VAL A 216 10.73 13.42 13.60
C VAL A 216 9.91 12.27 14.20
N TRP A 217 8.74 11.99 13.65
CA TRP A 217 7.90 10.89 14.10
C TRP A 217 8.54 9.51 13.90
N TYR A 218 9.13 9.21 12.75
CA TYR A 218 9.80 7.92 12.48
C TYR A 218 10.91 7.63 13.49
N VAL A 219 11.72 8.64 13.85
CA VAL A 219 12.79 8.49 14.84
C VAL A 219 12.22 8.37 16.26
N LEU A 220 11.11 9.06 16.54
CA LEU A 220 10.50 9.11 17.88
C LEU A 220 9.45 8.05 18.16
N VAL A 221 8.98 7.27 17.18
CA VAL A 221 7.81 6.38 17.35
C VAL A 221 7.98 5.39 18.51
N LEU A 222 9.19 4.90 18.76
CA LEU A 222 9.51 4.08 19.92
C LEU A 222 10.05 4.88 21.12
N PRO A 223 11.18 5.63 21.02
CA PRO A 223 11.76 6.30 22.20
C PRO A 223 10.84 7.41 22.74
N GLY A 224 10.09 8.09 21.87
CA GLY A 224 9.17 9.17 22.21
C GLY A 224 8.01 8.72 23.11
N LEU A 225 7.67 7.44 23.12
CA LEU A 225 6.69 6.90 24.09
C LEU A 225 7.21 6.96 25.53
N PHE A 226 8.53 7.01 25.74
CA PHE A 226 9.16 7.07 27.05
C PHE A 226 9.55 8.51 27.47
N MET A 227 9.62 9.46 26.53
CA MET A 227 10.07 10.85 26.73
C MET A 227 9.00 11.81 27.27
N GLY A 228 8.16 11.35 28.20
CA GLY A 228 7.13 12.17 28.85
C GLY A 228 5.80 12.27 28.11
N ARG A 229 4.87 13.09 28.63
CA ARG A 229 3.47 13.12 28.16
C ARG A 229 3.30 13.83 26.81
N LEU A 230 4.03 14.93 26.58
CA LEU A 230 3.92 15.73 25.37
C LEU A 230 4.42 14.95 24.15
N VAL A 231 5.66 14.42 24.23
CA VAL A 231 6.26 13.64 23.13
C VAL A 231 5.45 12.39 22.84
N ARG A 232 4.98 11.68 23.88
CA ARG A 232 4.07 10.53 23.71
C ARG A 232 2.77 10.92 23.00
N SER A 233 2.17 12.05 23.38
CA SER A 233 0.93 12.52 22.74
C SER A 233 1.16 12.89 21.28
N PHE A 234 2.30 13.50 20.97
CA PHE A 234 2.73 13.75 19.59
C PHE A 234 2.88 12.44 18.82
N VAL A 235 3.63 11.45 19.33
CA VAL A 235 3.82 10.15 18.66
C VAL A 235 2.48 9.48 18.37
N ILE A 236 1.59 9.41 19.36
CA ILE A 236 0.28 8.76 19.23
C ILE A 236 -0.62 9.54 18.25
N GLY A 237 -0.68 10.86 18.39
CA GLY A 237 -1.56 11.72 17.60
C GLY A 237 -1.10 11.86 16.15
N TRP A 238 0.19 12.06 15.93
CA TRP A 238 0.77 12.18 14.59
C TRP A 238 0.67 10.86 13.82
N GLY A 239 0.97 9.73 14.46
CA GLY A 239 0.80 8.41 13.85
C GLY A 239 -0.65 8.14 13.46
N LEU A 240 -1.62 8.48 14.33
CA LEU A 240 -3.04 8.36 14.00
C LEU A 240 -3.43 9.26 12.81
N ALA A 241 -2.98 10.51 12.79
CA ALA A 241 -3.26 11.43 11.69
C ALA A 241 -2.70 10.90 10.36
N PHE A 242 -1.45 10.40 10.37
CA PHE A 242 -0.82 9.78 9.22
C PHE A 242 -1.62 8.58 8.71
N PHE A 243 -2.04 7.65 9.59
CA PHE A 243 -2.80 6.47 9.18
C PHE A 243 -4.19 6.80 8.66
N LEU A 244 -4.84 7.83 9.20
CA LEU A 244 -6.11 8.32 8.66
C LEU A 244 -5.92 8.92 7.26
N ILE A 245 -4.87 9.72 7.06
CA ILE A 245 -4.52 10.25 5.73
C ILE A 245 -4.17 9.10 4.77
N SER A 246 -3.36 8.14 5.20
CA SER A 246 -3.00 6.91 4.45
C SER A 246 -4.23 6.06 4.06
N THR A 247 -5.30 6.10 4.85
CA THR A 247 -6.53 5.32 4.59
C THR A 247 -7.52 6.06 3.68
N PHE A 248 -7.71 7.37 3.91
CA PHE A 248 -8.83 8.12 3.30
C PHE A 248 -8.40 9.13 2.25
N VAL A 249 -7.14 9.57 2.28
CA VAL A 249 -6.62 10.61 1.39
C VAL A 249 -5.67 10.01 0.36
N LEU A 250 -4.79 9.09 0.80
CA LEU A 250 -3.89 8.38 -0.09
C LEU A 250 -4.51 7.02 -0.44
N PRO A 251 -4.67 6.65 -1.71
CA PRO A 251 -5.23 5.37 -2.14
C PRO A 251 -4.19 4.24 -1.98
N LEU A 252 -3.64 4.04 -0.78
CA LEU A 252 -2.62 3.03 -0.48
C LEU A 252 -3.21 1.63 -0.23
N GLN A 253 -4.38 1.35 -0.83
CA GLN A 253 -5.08 0.07 -0.74
C GLN A 253 -5.31 -0.36 0.72
N PHE A 254 -4.93 -1.59 1.08
CA PHE A 254 -5.12 -2.15 2.41
C PHE A 254 -4.10 -1.64 3.46
N LEU A 255 -3.07 -0.87 3.07
CA LEU A 255 -2.04 -0.39 4.01
C LEU A 255 -2.65 0.41 5.16
N GLY A 256 -3.36 1.49 4.86
CA GLY A 256 -3.93 2.37 5.88
C GLY A 256 -4.87 1.62 6.83
N TRP A 257 -5.64 0.67 6.32
CA TRP A 257 -6.52 -0.18 7.12
C TRP A 257 -5.75 -1.05 8.12
N TYR A 258 -4.68 -1.73 7.69
CA TYR A 258 -3.84 -2.50 8.61
C TYR A 258 -3.13 -1.62 9.63
N GLU A 259 -2.66 -0.43 9.23
CA GLU A 259 -2.05 0.55 10.13
C GLU A 259 -3.03 1.06 11.18
N LEU A 260 -4.29 1.31 10.82
CA LEU A 260 -5.34 1.69 11.77
C LEU A 260 -5.64 0.57 12.77
N VAL A 261 -5.72 -0.69 12.32
CA VAL A 261 -5.90 -1.84 13.22
C VAL A 261 -4.69 -2.00 14.14
N PHE A 262 -3.48 -1.84 13.62
CA PHE A 262 -2.24 -1.86 14.40
C PHE A 262 -2.21 -0.77 15.47
N TRP A 263 -2.56 0.46 15.12
CA TRP A 263 -2.59 1.58 16.05
C TRP A 263 -3.69 1.43 17.10
N PHE A 264 -4.85 0.91 16.67
CA PHE A 264 -5.97 0.59 17.55
C PHE A 264 -5.53 -0.40 18.62
N VAL A 265 -4.94 -1.54 18.26
CA VAL A 265 -4.54 -2.55 19.24
C VAL A 265 -3.42 -2.08 20.18
N LEU A 266 -2.51 -1.23 19.70
CA LEU A 266 -1.43 -0.67 20.52
C LEU A 266 -1.94 0.35 21.55
N PHE A 267 -2.65 1.37 21.08
CA PHE A 267 -2.90 2.59 21.86
C PHE A 267 -4.36 2.86 22.19
N PHE A 268 -5.32 2.20 21.56
CA PHE A 268 -6.72 2.43 21.85
C PHE A 268 -7.02 1.96 23.27
N PRO A 269 -7.36 2.87 24.20
CA PRO A 269 -7.54 2.47 25.57
C PRO A 269 -8.91 1.79 25.70
N ALA A 270 -8.93 0.56 26.22
CA ALA A 270 -10.16 -0.17 26.57
C ALA A 270 -11.25 0.70 27.20
N ARG A 271 -10.84 1.62 28.09
CA ARG A 271 -11.74 2.57 28.77
C ARG A 271 -12.59 3.47 27.85
N TRP A 272 -12.18 3.68 26.60
CA TRP A 272 -12.96 4.48 25.63
C TRP A 272 -14.15 3.71 25.08
N LEU A 273 -13.99 2.41 24.80
CA LEU A 273 -15.10 1.55 24.40
C LEU A 273 -16.02 1.21 25.58
N ILE A 274 -15.42 1.11 26.77
CA ILE A 274 -16.00 0.38 27.90
C ILE A 274 -16.42 1.32 29.05
N GLY A 275 -15.96 2.57 29.05
CA GLY A 275 -16.07 3.48 30.19
C GLY A 275 -14.95 3.27 31.22
N ARG A 276 -14.90 4.10 32.27
CA ARG A 276 -13.70 4.29 33.10
C ARG A 276 -13.21 3.09 33.96
N GLU A 277 -13.98 2.01 34.15
CA GLU A 277 -13.66 0.89 35.07
C GLU A 277 -14.37 -0.42 34.66
N ALA A 278 -13.77 -1.54 35.09
CA ALA A 278 -13.98 -2.89 34.56
C ALA A 278 -15.33 -3.55 34.85
N VAL A 279 -16.11 -3.13 35.85
CA VAL A 279 -17.50 -3.58 36.03
C VAL A 279 -18.28 -2.39 36.50
N SER A 280 -19.37 -2.09 35.81
CA SER A 280 -20.08 -0.85 36.09
C SER A 280 -21.55 -1.08 36.40
N ILE A 281 -22.13 -2.25 36.12
CA ILE A 281 -23.54 -2.53 36.41
C ILE A 281 -23.73 -3.98 36.88
N ALA A 282 -24.33 -4.19 38.05
CA ALA A 282 -24.90 -5.46 38.44
C ALA A 282 -26.38 -5.51 38.06
N VAL A 283 -26.78 -6.45 37.19
CA VAL A 283 -28.17 -6.64 36.76
C VAL A 283 -28.83 -7.73 37.59
N LEU A 284 -29.80 -7.32 38.40
CA LEU A 284 -30.74 -8.17 39.12
C LEU A 284 -31.87 -8.59 38.19
N PHE A 285 -32.15 -9.90 38.17
CA PHE A 285 -33.20 -10.48 37.33
C PHE A 285 -33.94 -11.63 38.01
N ASP A 286 -35.19 -11.87 37.61
CA ASP A 286 -35.97 -13.05 38.01
C ASP A 286 -35.57 -14.27 37.18
N ASP A 287 -34.92 -15.22 37.84
CA ASP A 287 -34.42 -16.48 37.27
C ASP A 287 -35.54 -17.50 37.00
N ARG A 288 -36.79 -17.17 37.36
CA ARG A 288 -37.98 -17.96 37.01
C ARG A 288 -38.74 -17.43 35.79
N CYS A 289 -38.39 -16.27 35.23
CA CYS A 289 -39.10 -15.73 34.07
C CYS A 289 -38.36 -16.06 32.77
N ASN A 290 -39.03 -16.75 31.82
CA ASN A 290 -38.46 -17.11 30.51
C ASN A 290 -37.97 -15.89 29.71
N LEU A 291 -38.68 -14.76 29.79
CA LEU A 291 -38.27 -13.53 29.11
C LEU A 291 -37.01 -12.93 29.74
N CYS A 292 -36.96 -12.82 31.07
CA CYS A 292 -35.81 -12.27 31.79
C CYS A 292 -34.55 -13.12 31.56
N ASP A 293 -34.69 -14.44 31.65
CA ASP A 293 -33.59 -15.38 31.42
C ASP A 293 -33.04 -15.27 29.99
N ARG A 294 -33.91 -15.29 28.96
CA ARG A 294 -33.49 -15.08 27.56
C ARG A 294 -32.82 -13.72 27.36
N THR A 295 -33.41 -12.67 27.92
CA THR A 295 -32.87 -11.31 27.84
C THR A 295 -31.47 -11.23 28.44
N VAL A 296 -31.27 -11.79 29.64
CA VAL A 296 -29.96 -11.83 30.31
C VAL A 296 -28.95 -12.63 29.49
N ARG A 297 -29.32 -13.77 28.90
CA ARG A 297 -28.42 -14.51 28.00
C ARG A 297 -28.01 -13.70 26.78
N THR A 298 -28.96 -13.00 26.15
CA THR A 298 -28.67 -12.13 25.01
C THR A 298 -27.73 -10.99 25.42
N ILE A 299 -27.99 -10.32 26.54
CA ILE A 299 -27.11 -9.25 27.03
C ILE A 299 -25.74 -9.80 27.41
N ALA A 300 -25.66 -10.96 28.07
CA ALA A 300 -24.41 -11.60 28.44
C ALA A 300 -23.56 -12.00 27.23
N TRP A 301 -24.21 -12.41 26.12
CA TRP A 301 -23.54 -12.68 24.86
C TRP A 301 -23.03 -11.39 24.19
N LEU A 302 -23.81 -10.31 24.27
CA LEU A 302 -23.42 -8.98 23.75
C LEU A 302 -22.41 -8.25 24.64
N ASP A 303 -22.27 -8.65 25.91
CA ASP A 303 -21.30 -8.12 26.86
C ASP A 303 -19.89 -8.69 26.62
N ILE A 304 -19.38 -8.41 25.43
CA ILE A 304 -18.04 -8.77 24.97
C ILE A 304 -16.94 -8.12 25.81
N PHE A 305 -17.25 -7.15 26.67
CA PHE A 305 -16.27 -6.50 27.54
C PHE A 305 -16.41 -6.89 29.01
N GLY A 306 -17.47 -7.63 29.39
CA GLY A 306 -17.68 -8.09 30.76
C GLY A 306 -18.02 -6.94 31.71
N GLN A 307 -18.79 -5.96 31.24
CA GLN A 307 -19.23 -4.77 31.96
C GLN A 307 -20.40 -5.02 32.92
N VAL A 308 -21.14 -6.10 32.68
CA VAL A 308 -22.37 -6.43 33.37
C VAL A 308 -22.17 -7.67 34.23
N GLU A 309 -22.54 -7.55 35.50
CA GLU A 309 -22.58 -8.68 36.43
C GLU A 309 -24.03 -9.13 36.60
N PHE A 310 -24.37 -10.35 36.19
CA PHE A 310 -25.74 -10.86 36.29
C PHE A 310 -25.95 -11.60 37.61
N ARG A 311 -26.94 -11.16 38.39
CA ARG A 311 -27.26 -11.74 39.70
C ARG A 311 -28.74 -12.12 39.78
N PRO A 312 -29.08 -13.42 39.92
CA PRO A 312 -30.45 -13.85 40.20
C PRO A 312 -30.95 -13.21 41.50
N ILE A 313 -32.05 -12.46 41.46
CA ILE A 313 -32.49 -11.67 42.63
C ILE A 313 -32.83 -12.57 43.83
N ARG A 314 -33.47 -13.72 43.59
CA ARG A 314 -33.89 -14.65 44.65
C ARG A 314 -32.71 -15.24 45.43
N ARG A 315 -31.54 -15.34 44.81
CA ARG A 315 -30.31 -15.86 45.44
C ARG A 315 -29.43 -14.75 46.02
N ASN A 316 -29.71 -13.49 45.68
CA ASN A 316 -28.88 -12.33 46.00
C ASN A 316 -29.68 -11.24 46.76
N LEU A 317 -30.60 -11.66 47.63
CA LEU A 317 -31.47 -10.76 48.40
C LEU A 317 -30.68 -9.75 49.24
N ALA A 318 -29.65 -10.21 49.97
CA ALA A 318 -28.82 -9.34 50.79
C ALA A 318 -28.13 -8.23 49.98
N PHE A 319 -27.68 -8.56 48.75
CA PHE A 319 -27.09 -7.57 47.85
C PHE A 319 -28.13 -6.59 47.31
N ALA A 320 -29.33 -7.07 46.99
CA ALA A 320 -30.45 -6.24 46.54
C ALA A 320 -30.89 -5.26 47.64
N GLU A 321 -31.08 -5.75 48.87
CA GLU A 321 -31.47 -4.96 50.04
C GLU A 321 -30.42 -3.90 50.39
N GLN A 322 -29.13 -4.27 50.32
CA GLN A 322 -28.01 -3.33 50.55
C GLN A 322 -28.06 -2.12 49.58
N HIS A 323 -28.62 -2.30 48.39
CA HIS A 323 -28.75 -1.25 47.37
C HIS A 323 -30.18 -0.69 47.27
N GLY A 324 -31.04 -0.98 48.26
CA GLY A 324 -32.40 -0.45 48.34
C GLY A 324 -33.37 -1.03 47.29
N VAL A 325 -33.12 -2.23 46.78
CA VAL A 325 -34.00 -2.91 45.84
C VAL A 325 -34.78 -4.00 46.57
N THR A 326 -36.12 -3.89 46.58
CA THR A 326 -36.98 -4.92 47.18
C THR A 326 -37.10 -6.13 46.25
N LEU A 327 -37.40 -7.30 46.83
CA LEU A 327 -37.64 -8.51 46.05
C LEU A 327 -38.75 -8.29 45.01
N ASP A 328 -39.89 -7.71 45.41
CA ASP A 328 -41.02 -7.46 44.51
C ASP A 328 -40.64 -6.59 43.31
N GLN A 329 -39.80 -5.58 43.54
CA GLN A 329 -39.36 -4.68 42.48
C GLN A 329 -38.52 -5.41 41.42
N GLY A 330 -37.55 -6.24 41.84
CA GLY A 330 -36.75 -7.01 40.89
C GLY A 330 -37.41 -8.29 40.37
N LEU A 331 -38.55 -8.68 40.95
CA LEU A 331 -39.44 -9.64 40.33
C LEU A 331 -40.22 -9.00 39.19
N ILE A 332 -40.67 -7.74 39.33
CA ILE A 332 -41.46 -7.00 38.33
C ILE A 332 -40.62 -6.53 37.15
N ASP A 333 -39.49 -5.87 37.43
CA ASP A 333 -38.63 -5.25 36.43
C ASP A 333 -37.19 -5.77 36.52
N LEU A 334 -36.44 -5.71 35.43
CA LEU A 334 -34.98 -5.85 35.51
C LEU A 334 -34.43 -4.60 36.20
N VAL A 335 -33.55 -4.81 37.18
CA VAL A 335 -32.93 -3.72 37.94
C VAL A 335 -31.42 -3.78 37.77
N GLY A 336 -30.82 -2.74 37.20
CA GLY A 336 -29.37 -2.60 37.17
C GLY A 336 -28.90 -1.69 38.28
N ILE A 337 -27.87 -2.07 39.00
CA ILE A 337 -27.23 -1.28 40.05
C ILE A 337 -25.85 -0.89 39.55
N ASP A 338 -25.58 0.42 39.45
CA ASP A 338 -24.24 0.90 39.17
C ASP A 338 -23.37 0.80 40.42
N LEU A 339 -22.39 -0.08 40.38
CA LEU A 339 -21.56 -0.45 41.53
C LEU A 339 -20.73 0.72 42.08
N ARG A 340 -20.57 1.81 41.34
CA ARG A 340 -19.72 2.94 41.77
C ARG A 340 -20.47 3.99 42.58
N ASN A 341 -21.68 4.30 42.16
CA ASN A 341 -22.49 5.37 42.72
C ASN A 341 -23.75 4.83 43.41
N SER A 342 -23.91 3.50 43.44
CA SER A 342 -25.07 2.79 43.97
C SER A 342 -26.39 3.25 43.33
N ARG A 343 -26.36 3.86 42.13
CA ARG A 343 -27.56 4.29 41.41
C ARG A 343 -28.21 3.09 40.76
N HIS A 344 -29.50 2.90 41.02
CA HIS A 344 -30.28 1.86 40.35
C HIS A 344 -31.00 2.40 39.10
N PHE A 345 -31.15 1.53 38.10
CA PHE A 345 -31.87 1.74 36.86
C PHE A 345 -32.92 0.64 36.73
N ILE A 346 -34.18 1.02 36.60
CA ILE A 346 -35.31 0.08 36.65
C ILE A 346 -35.99 0.03 35.28
N GLY A 347 -36.26 -1.18 34.80
CA GLY A 347 -37.02 -1.43 33.60
C GLY A 347 -36.44 -0.76 32.36
N TYR A 348 -37.22 0.06 31.65
CA TYR A 348 -36.77 0.72 30.41
C TYR A 348 -35.46 1.52 30.56
N ALA A 349 -35.27 2.19 31.70
CA ALA A 349 -34.07 2.97 31.97
C ALA A 349 -32.80 2.09 32.04
N LEU A 350 -32.94 0.82 32.43
CA LEU A 350 -31.84 -0.13 32.39
C LEU A 350 -31.41 -0.41 30.95
N TYR A 351 -32.35 -0.65 30.03
CA TYR A 351 -32.03 -0.91 28.62
C TYR A 351 -31.36 0.28 27.94
N GLU A 352 -31.81 1.52 28.21
CA GLU A 352 -31.13 2.73 27.74
C GLU A 352 -29.69 2.81 28.30
N THR A 353 -29.52 2.45 29.58
CA THR A 353 -28.20 2.49 30.22
C THR A 353 -27.27 1.41 29.67
N LEU A 354 -27.76 0.17 29.52
CA LEU A 354 -27.02 -0.95 28.93
C LEU A 354 -26.66 -0.67 27.48
N SER A 355 -27.60 -0.16 26.68
CA SER A 355 -27.35 0.16 25.27
C SER A 355 -26.33 1.26 25.09
N ARG A 356 -26.21 2.20 26.03
CA ARG A 356 -25.14 3.21 26.04
C ARG A 356 -23.77 2.65 26.46
N ARG A 357 -23.74 1.65 27.34
CA ARG A 357 -22.49 1.09 27.91
C ARG A 357 -21.92 -0.08 27.13
N LEU A 358 -22.74 -0.86 26.43
CA LEU A 358 -22.32 -2.02 25.65
C LEU A 358 -22.22 -1.60 24.17
N PRO A 359 -21.01 -1.57 23.56
CA PRO A 359 -20.83 -1.05 22.21
C PRO A 359 -21.69 -1.75 21.15
N LEU A 360 -21.87 -3.07 21.26
CA LEU A 360 -22.74 -3.82 20.34
C LEU A 360 -24.23 -3.45 20.43
N LEU A 361 -24.66 -2.80 21.50
CA LEU A 361 -26.02 -2.30 21.66
C LEU A 361 -26.17 -0.80 21.29
N TRP A 362 -25.10 -0.11 20.87
CA TRP A 362 -25.18 1.30 20.46
C TRP A 362 -26.21 1.56 19.35
N PRO A 363 -26.40 0.72 18.31
CA PRO A 363 -27.44 0.94 17.31
C PRO A 363 -28.85 0.97 17.91
N VAL A 364 -29.07 0.27 19.03
CA VAL A 364 -30.37 0.22 19.74
C VAL A 364 -30.53 1.40 20.71
N PHE A 365 -29.44 2.08 21.08
CA PHE A 365 -29.51 3.24 21.97
C PHE A 365 -30.33 4.39 21.35
N ILE A 366 -30.18 4.67 20.05
CA ILE A 366 -30.92 5.73 19.35
C ILE A 366 -32.44 5.50 19.41
N PRO A 367 -33.00 4.34 18.98
CA PRO A 367 -34.44 4.09 19.09
C PRO A 367 -34.92 4.05 20.54
N LEU A 368 -34.11 3.60 21.51
CA LEU A 368 -34.48 3.66 22.93
C LEU A 368 -34.53 5.10 23.46
N MET A 369 -33.59 5.94 23.05
CA MET A 369 -33.59 7.37 23.40
C MET A 369 -34.83 8.06 22.82
N LEU A 370 -35.18 7.80 21.56
CA LEU A 370 -36.38 8.32 20.92
C LEU A 370 -37.66 7.78 21.60
N GLY A 371 -37.69 6.49 21.93
CA GLY A 371 -38.80 5.86 22.64
C GLY A 371 -39.03 6.47 24.04
N ARG A 372 -37.96 6.90 24.73
CA ARG A 372 -38.07 7.70 25.96
C ARG A 372 -38.67 9.06 25.68
N TRP A 373 -38.19 9.76 24.65
CA TRP A 373 -38.64 11.11 24.32
C TRP A 373 -40.14 11.15 24.00
N PHE A 374 -40.61 10.21 23.16
CA PHE A 374 -42.03 10.09 22.81
C PHE A 374 -42.88 9.33 23.84
N ARG A 375 -42.28 8.83 24.93
CA ARG A 375 -42.90 7.94 25.94
C ARG A 375 -43.43 6.59 25.42
N VAL A 376 -43.43 6.36 24.11
CA VAL A 376 -43.85 5.10 23.48
C VAL A 376 -43.02 3.93 24.00
N GLY A 377 -41.71 4.11 24.16
CA GLY A 377 -40.82 3.05 24.65
C GLY A 377 -41.15 2.57 26.06
N MET A 378 -41.47 3.50 26.97
CA MET A 378 -41.88 3.18 28.34
C MET A 378 -43.23 2.47 28.38
N TRP A 379 -44.19 2.91 27.56
CA TRP A 379 -45.49 2.26 27.43
C TRP A 379 -45.36 0.83 26.89
N CYS A 380 -44.62 0.64 25.79
CA CYS A 380 -44.34 -0.68 25.22
C CYS A 380 -43.64 -1.59 26.23
N TYR A 381 -42.66 -1.05 26.97
CA TYR A 381 -41.97 -1.81 28.01
C TYR A 381 -42.93 -2.29 29.10
N ARG A 382 -43.78 -1.40 29.63
CA ARG A 382 -44.76 -1.76 30.68
C ARG A 382 -45.76 -2.80 30.19
N PHE A 383 -46.27 -2.62 28.97
CA PHE A 383 -47.15 -3.59 28.33
C PHE A 383 -46.55 -5.00 28.29
N VAL A 384 -45.27 -5.12 27.91
CA VAL A 384 -44.57 -6.41 27.88
C VAL A 384 -44.24 -6.90 29.28
N ALA A 385 -43.74 -6.03 30.16
CA ALA A 385 -43.35 -6.37 31.53
C ALA A 385 -44.54 -6.94 32.30
N ASP A 386 -45.68 -6.24 32.32
CA ASP A 386 -46.87 -6.62 33.10
C ASP A 386 -47.48 -7.95 32.62
N ARG A 387 -47.23 -8.33 31.36
CA ARG A 387 -47.76 -9.55 30.73
C ARG A 387 -46.74 -10.65 30.56
N ARG A 388 -45.49 -10.46 30.99
CA ARG A 388 -44.36 -11.35 30.65
C ARG A 388 -44.59 -12.81 31.07
N ILE A 389 -45.19 -13.06 32.23
CA ILE A 389 -45.46 -14.42 32.72
C ILE A 389 -46.55 -15.10 31.86
N ARG A 390 -47.60 -14.35 31.49
CA ARG A 390 -48.67 -14.85 30.62
C ARG A 390 -48.19 -15.09 29.18
N LEU A 391 -47.31 -14.23 28.67
CA LEU A 391 -46.83 -14.27 27.28
C LEU A 391 -45.68 -15.27 27.07
N PHE A 392 -44.77 -15.39 28.03
CA PHE A 392 -43.53 -16.17 27.87
C PHE A 392 -43.43 -17.37 28.82
N GLY A 393 -44.32 -17.49 29.81
CA GLY A 393 -44.29 -18.58 30.78
C GLY A 393 -43.20 -18.46 31.85
N VAL A 394 -43.11 -19.49 32.69
CA VAL A 394 -42.18 -19.60 33.83
C VAL A 394 -41.15 -20.70 33.55
N CYS A 395 -39.88 -20.45 33.84
CA CYS A 395 -38.81 -21.47 33.81
C CYS A 395 -38.93 -22.38 35.03
N THR A 396 -38.86 -23.69 34.83
CA THR A 396 -38.73 -24.66 35.94
C THR A 396 -37.32 -24.71 36.51
N ALA A 397 -36.30 -24.43 35.69
CA ALA A 397 -34.91 -24.29 36.10
C ALA A 397 -34.26 -23.12 35.34
N SER A 398 -33.50 -22.28 36.06
CA SER A 398 -32.64 -21.29 35.42
C SER A 398 -31.57 -22.03 34.63
N ALA A 399 -31.55 -21.81 33.31
CA ALA A 399 -30.57 -22.42 32.42
C ALA A 399 -29.43 -21.44 32.09
N ILE A 400 -29.31 -20.31 32.81
CA ILE A 400 -28.10 -19.50 32.85
C ILE A 400 -27.07 -20.30 33.66
N PRO A 401 -26.02 -20.86 33.02
CA PRO A 401 -25.00 -21.58 33.77
C PRO A 401 -24.32 -20.59 34.71
N ASP A 402 -23.92 -21.06 35.90
CA ASP A 402 -23.19 -20.25 36.90
C ASP A 402 -21.95 -19.57 36.31
N ARG A 403 -21.47 -20.02 35.14
CA ARG A 403 -20.46 -19.31 34.34
C ARG A 403 -20.80 -17.84 34.07
N PHE A 404 -22.06 -17.43 33.87
CA PHE A 404 -22.34 -15.99 33.68
C PHE A 404 -22.40 -15.21 34.99
N VAL A 405 -22.53 -15.92 36.11
CA VAL A 405 -22.53 -15.38 37.48
C VAL A 405 -21.10 -15.36 38.06
N GLY A 406 -20.18 -16.20 37.54
CA GLY A 406 -18.84 -16.40 38.08
C GLY A 406 -17.68 -16.59 37.08
N ALA A 407 -17.85 -16.43 35.76
CA ALA A 407 -16.76 -16.64 34.79
C ALA A 407 -15.55 -15.72 35.00
N ARG A 408 -15.72 -14.56 35.66
CA ARG A 408 -14.59 -13.77 36.15
C ARG A 408 -13.75 -14.52 37.19
N GLN A 409 -14.40 -15.27 38.08
CA GLN A 409 -13.71 -16.09 39.08
C GLN A 409 -13.11 -17.38 38.48
N ALA A 410 -13.63 -17.90 37.37
CA ALA A 410 -13.04 -19.06 36.68
C ALA A 410 -11.76 -18.72 35.89
N LEU A 411 -11.58 -17.45 35.49
CA LEU A 411 -10.32 -16.94 34.93
C LEU A 411 -9.26 -16.63 35.99
N THR A 412 -9.64 -16.55 37.28
CA THR A 412 -8.65 -16.54 38.36
C THR A 412 -7.97 -17.91 38.44
N PRO A 413 -6.65 -17.97 38.70
CA PRO A 413 -5.80 -19.15 38.44
C PRO A 413 -6.12 -20.43 39.23
N SER A 414 -7.22 -20.52 39.98
CA SER A 414 -7.47 -21.63 40.91
C SER A 414 -7.58 -23.01 40.26
N ILE A 415 -7.84 -23.09 38.95
CA ILE A 415 -7.86 -24.36 38.20
C ILE A 415 -6.43 -24.85 37.88
N PHE A 416 -5.47 -23.94 37.73
CA PHE A 416 -4.06 -24.27 37.57
C PHE A 416 -3.39 -24.09 38.92
N GLY A 417 -3.38 -25.16 39.72
CA GLY A 417 -2.89 -25.17 41.10
C GLY A 417 -1.70 -24.24 41.34
N SER A 418 -1.76 -23.52 42.46
CA SER A 418 -0.99 -22.36 42.94
C SER A 418 0.54 -22.38 42.87
N ARG A 419 1.16 -23.18 42.00
CA ARG A 419 2.53 -22.96 41.56
C ARG A 419 2.50 -21.88 40.49
N PRO A 420 3.01 -20.67 40.76
CA PRO A 420 3.31 -19.70 39.72
C PRO A 420 4.43 -20.32 38.88
N VAL A 421 4.06 -21.16 37.91
CA VAL A 421 5.05 -21.66 36.97
C VAL A 421 5.37 -20.44 36.11
N GLN A 422 6.51 -19.85 36.43
CA GLN A 422 7.18 -18.75 35.74
C GLN A 422 7.60 -19.23 34.34
N VAL A 423 6.62 -19.61 33.53
CA VAL A 423 6.82 -20.10 32.17
C VAL A 423 6.53 -18.93 31.26
N TRP A 424 7.49 -18.02 31.20
CA TRP A 424 7.87 -17.56 29.88
C TRP A 424 8.15 -18.82 29.08
N THR A 425 7.22 -19.21 28.20
CA THR A 425 7.41 -20.43 27.43
C THR A 425 8.69 -20.26 26.64
N THR A 426 9.50 -21.32 26.58
CA THR A 426 10.69 -21.35 25.72
C THR A 426 10.38 -20.89 24.31
N ALA A 427 9.15 -21.15 23.83
CA ALA A 427 8.60 -20.63 22.58
C ALA A 427 8.48 -19.10 22.53
N LEU A 428 7.99 -18.45 23.59
CA LEU A 428 7.90 -16.98 23.62
C LEU A 428 9.31 -16.36 23.59
N SER A 429 10.20 -16.85 24.45
CA SER A 429 11.59 -16.39 24.51
C SER A 429 12.33 -16.62 23.18
N SER A 430 12.06 -17.72 22.47
CA SER A 430 12.66 -17.98 21.17
C SER A 430 12.14 -17.05 20.08
N VAL A 431 10.84 -16.73 20.06
CA VAL A 431 10.27 -15.73 19.13
C VAL A 431 10.88 -14.35 19.38
N PHE A 432 11.05 -13.95 20.66
CA PHE A 432 11.71 -12.68 20.99
C PHE A 432 13.18 -12.65 20.59
N LEU A 433 13.91 -13.73 20.86
CA LEU A 433 15.30 -13.85 20.44
C LEU A 433 15.42 -13.79 18.91
N ALA A 434 14.56 -14.51 18.19
CA ALA A 434 14.50 -14.46 16.73
C ALA A 434 14.20 -13.04 16.24
N LEU A 435 13.18 -12.37 16.79
CA LEU A 435 12.86 -10.98 16.46
C LEU A 435 14.07 -10.07 16.69
N ALA A 436 14.74 -10.16 17.84
CA ALA A 436 15.90 -9.34 18.17
C ALA A 436 17.08 -9.57 17.22
N VAL A 437 17.43 -10.84 16.95
CA VAL A 437 18.52 -11.21 16.03
C VAL A 437 18.21 -10.74 14.60
N LEU A 438 17.00 -11.01 14.10
CA LEU A 438 16.60 -10.62 12.74
C LEU A 438 16.47 -9.10 12.59
N SER A 439 15.99 -8.40 13.62
CA SER A 439 15.94 -6.93 13.63
C SER A 439 17.33 -6.33 13.66
N ALA A 440 18.25 -6.86 14.46
CA ALA A 440 19.65 -6.41 14.49
C ALA A 440 20.33 -6.64 13.13
N ALA A 441 20.13 -7.82 12.54
CA ALA A 441 20.61 -8.13 11.19
C ALA A 441 20.03 -7.17 10.14
N PHE A 442 18.75 -6.82 10.25
CA PHE A 442 18.10 -5.85 9.37
C PHE A 442 18.62 -4.42 9.57
N LEU A 443 18.80 -3.97 10.81
CA LEU A 443 19.35 -2.65 11.14
C LEU A 443 20.81 -2.51 10.66
N ALA A 444 21.56 -3.61 10.60
CA ALA A 444 22.89 -3.64 9.99
C ALA A 444 22.87 -3.39 8.46
N ARG A 445 21.69 -3.42 7.82
CA ARG A 445 21.45 -3.15 6.39
C ARG A 445 20.82 -1.77 6.15
N LEU A 446 20.82 -0.88 7.14
CA LEU A 446 20.33 0.49 6.95
C LEU A 446 21.18 1.22 5.88
N PRO A 447 20.54 1.94 4.95
CA PRO A 447 21.20 2.71 3.88
C PRO A 447 21.82 4.01 4.43
N LEU A 448 22.85 3.90 5.27
CA LEU A 448 23.56 5.06 5.82
C LEU A 448 24.57 5.59 4.79
N GLY A 449 24.16 6.56 3.97
CA GLY A 449 25.03 7.22 2.99
C GLY A 449 25.13 6.54 1.62
N SER A 450 24.29 5.53 1.35
CA SER A 450 24.12 4.98 0.00
C SER A 450 22.66 4.63 -0.24
N THR A 451 22.24 4.64 -1.50
CA THR A 451 20.93 4.13 -1.93
C THR A 451 20.88 2.60 -1.99
N ASP A 452 21.89 1.88 -1.51
CA ASP A 452 21.78 0.43 -1.33
C ASP A 452 22.58 -0.02 -0.10
N GLY A 453 21.86 -0.18 1.00
CA GLY A 453 22.41 -0.68 2.26
C GLY A 453 22.99 -2.10 2.17
N ASP A 454 22.71 -2.87 1.11
CA ASP A 454 23.29 -4.21 0.93
C ASP A 454 24.70 -4.17 0.31
N LEU A 455 25.13 -3.05 -0.30
CA LEU A 455 26.44 -2.99 -0.98
C LEU A 455 27.61 -3.00 0.00
N GLY A 456 27.43 -2.45 1.20
CA GLY A 456 28.44 -2.43 2.26
C GLY A 456 28.77 -3.85 2.77
N PRO A 457 29.99 -4.08 3.30
CA PRO A 457 30.43 -5.42 3.73
C PRO A 457 29.51 -6.02 4.80
N VAL A 458 29.06 -5.20 5.76
CA VAL A 458 28.14 -5.61 6.83
C VAL A 458 26.75 -5.94 6.28
N GLY A 459 26.22 -5.10 5.39
CA GLY A 459 24.91 -5.32 4.76
C GLY A 459 24.88 -6.58 3.90
N ARG A 460 25.94 -6.81 3.11
CA ARG A 460 26.12 -8.02 2.32
C ARG A 460 26.21 -9.27 3.18
N PHE A 461 27.01 -9.23 4.26
CA PHE A 461 27.13 -10.34 5.21
C PHE A 461 25.77 -10.68 5.85
N SER A 462 25.04 -9.65 6.31
CA SER A 462 23.69 -9.82 6.86
C SER A 462 22.72 -10.43 5.83
N ARG A 463 22.72 -9.92 4.59
CA ARG A 463 21.92 -10.47 3.48
C ARG A 463 22.26 -11.93 3.20
N THR A 464 23.53 -12.31 3.22
CA THR A 464 23.95 -13.70 2.96
C THR A 464 23.49 -14.65 4.06
N ILE A 465 23.55 -14.25 5.34
CA ILE A 465 23.17 -15.10 6.46
C ILE A 465 21.65 -15.19 6.62
N VAL A 466 20.97 -14.05 6.55
CA VAL A 466 19.58 -13.92 6.99
C VAL A 466 18.62 -13.74 5.81
N GLY A 467 19.12 -13.33 4.65
CA GLY A 467 18.34 -13.20 3.42
C GLY A 467 17.12 -12.29 3.60
N ALA A 468 15.95 -12.85 3.33
CA ALA A 468 14.65 -12.20 3.46
C ALA A 468 13.87 -12.62 4.74
N ALA A 469 14.49 -13.39 5.64
CA ALA A 469 13.84 -13.89 6.86
C ALA A 469 13.16 -12.82 7.75
N PRO A 470 13.67 -11.56 7.86
CA PRO A 470 13.01 -10.53 8.67
C PRO A 470 11.61 -10.18 8.15
N LEU A 471 11.30 -10.44 6.86
CA LEU A 471 9.97 -10.23 6.29
C LEU A 471 8.89 -11.08 6.97
N GLY A 472 9.25 -12.22 7.57
CA GLY A 472 8.30 -13.04 8.33
C GLY A 472 7.73 -12.32 9.56
N PHE A 473 8.45 -11.31 10.08
CA PHE A 473 8.00 -10.43 11.16
C PHE A 473 7.49 -9.08 10.63
N GLY A 474 7.30 -8.94 9.31
CA GLY A 474 6.97 -7.68 8.66
C GLY A 474 8.15 -6.71 8.57
N ILE A 475 9.38 -7.13 8.87
CA ILE A 475 10.55 -6.25 8.81
C ILE A 475 11.15 -6.34 7.40
N GLY A 476 10.82 -5.37 6.56
CA GLY A 476 11.24 -5.33 5.16
C GLY A 476 11.79 -3.99 4.72
N LYS A 477 12.46 -4.01 3.56
CA LYS A 477 12.86 -2.78 2.88
C LYS A 477 11.62 -2.06 2.36
N ILE A 478 11.48 -0.78 2.69
CA ILE A 478 10.46 0.08 2.11
C ILE A 478 11.11 1.01 1.11
N ASN A 479 10.55 1.05 -0.09
CA ASN A 479 10.89 2.07 -1.06
C ASN A 479 9.59 2.56 -1.73
N VAL A 480 8.99 3.60 -1.14
CA VAL A 480 7.77 4.24 -1.64
C VAL A 480 8.02 5.72 -1.83
N PHE A 481 7.42 6.31 -2.88
CA PHE A 481 7.52 7.74 -3.16
C PHE A 481 8.97 8.22 -3.32
N ASN A 482 9.85 7.38 -3.85
CA ASN A 482 11.17 7.82 -4.29
C ASN A 482 11.06 8.64 -5.59
N GLU A 483 12.14 9.28 -6.01
CA GLU A 483 12.18 10.04 -7.27
C GLU A 483 11.64 9.26 -8.49
N ALA A 484 11.95 7.96 -8.61
CA ALA A 484 11.45 7.14 -9.71
C ALA A 484 9.96 6.74 -9.56
N ASP A 485 9.43 6.70 -8.34
CA ASP A 485 7.98 6.54 -8.12
C ASP A 485 7.26 7.86 -8.42
N LEU A 486 7.88 8.98 -8.07
CA LEU A 486 7.34 10.31 -8.32
C LEU A 486 7.35 10.63 -9.81
N SER A 487 8.39 10.27 -10.57
CA SER A 487 8.45 10.49 -12.02
C SER A 487 7.29 9.79 -12.74
N ALA A 488 6.91 8.60 -12.29
CA ALA A 488 5.71 7.91 -12.76
C ALA A 488 4.43 8.73 -12.51
N PHE A 489 4.34 9.51 -11.45
CA PHE A 489 3.14 10.31 -11.16
C PHE A 489 2.96 11.54 -12.07
N HIS A 490 3.97 11.92 -12.87
CA HIS A 490 3.85 12.97 -13.90
C HIS A 490 3.00 12.48 -15.07
N THR A 491 2.92 11.17 -15.25
CA THR A 491 2.23 10.51 -16.34
C THR A 491 0.95 9.88 -15.84
N HIS A 492 -0.15 10.12 -16.54
CA HIS A 492 -1.39 9.38 -16.33
C HIS A 492 -1.81 8.68 -17.62
N LEU A 493 -2.68 7.70 -17.50
CA LEU A 493 -3.21 6.96 -18.65
C LEU A 493 -4.67 7.31 -18.85
N SER A 494 -5.02 7.73 -20.06
CA SER A 494 -6.40 7.68 -20.54
C SER A 494 -6.59 6.43 -21.39
N ARG A 495 -7.82 5.90 -21.41
CA ARG A 495 -8.15 4.65 -22.10
C ARG A 495 -9.49 4.78 -22.75
N TYR A 496 -9.59 4.29 -23.98
CA TYR A 496 -10.84 4.25 -24.74
C TYR A 496 -10.84 3.00 -25.63
N PHE A 497 -12.03 2.48 -25.90
CA PHE A 497 -12.20 1.38 -26.84
C PHE A 497 -12.46 1.90 -28.25
N VAL A 498 -12.06 1.12 -29.24
CA VAL A 498 -12.27 1.45 -30.65
C VAL A 498 -12.94 0.25 -31.32
N GLU A 499 -14.07 0.49 -31.98
CA GLU A 499 -14.75 -0.53 -32.79
C GLU A 499 -14.01 -0.73 -34.12
N GLU A 500 -14.24 -1.87 -34.79
CA GLU A 500 -13.54 -2.29 -36.01
C GLU A 500 -13.64 -1.25 -37.16
N ASP A 501 -14.70 -0.44 -37.16
CA ASP A 501 -14.89 0.66 -38.12
C ASP A 501 -14.03 1.91 -37.83
N ARG A 502 -13.17 1.84 -36.81
CA ARG A 502 -12.33 2.94 -36.28
C ARG A 502 -13.12 4.17 -35.84
N GLN A 503 -14.42 4.06 -35.62
CA GLN A 503 -15.14 5.12 -34.93
C GLN A 503 -14.74 5.07 -33.46
N PHE A 504 -14.15 6.18 -33.00
CA PHE A 504 -13.92 6.35 -31.58
C PHE A 504 -15.28 6.42 -30.91
N LEU A 505 -15.64 5.39 -30.16
CA LEU A 505 -16.60 5.55 -29.09
C LEU A 505 -15.95 6.52 -28.11
N SER A 506 -16.25 7.81 -28.28
CA SER A 506 -16.05 8.83 -27.27
C SER A 506 -16.89 8.40 -26.07
N LEU A 507 -16.34 7.51 -25.25
CA LEU A 507 -16.75 7.36 -23.87
C LEU A 507 -16.69 8.78 -23.33
N ASP A 508 -17.85 9.32 -22.94
CA ASP A 508 -17.93 10.62 -22.29
C ASP A 508 -16.74 10.75 -21.36
N ALA A 509 -15.99 11.84 -21.45
CA ALA A 509 -14.76 12.03 -20.65
C ALA A 509 -15.00 11.80 -19.14
N GLU A 510 -16.26 11.85 -18.70
CA GLU A 510 -16.73 11.49 -17.37
C GLU A 510 -16.77 9.98 -17.07
N LYS A 511 -17.06 9.10 -18.04
CA LYS A 511 -17.03 7.64 -17.86
C LYS A 511 -15.63 7.08 -18.09
N ARG A 512 -14.67 7.53 -17.27
CA ARG A 512 -13.38 6.85 -17.16
C ARG A 512 -13.65 5.39 -16.79
N LEU A 513 -13.16 4.45 -17.61
CA LEU A 513 -13.19 3.03 -17.28
C LEU A 513 -12.38 2.79 -16.00
N GLU A 514 -13.08 2.77 -14.88
CA GLU A 514 -12.57 2.24 -13.62
C GLU A 514 -12.43 0.74 -13.79
N PHE A 515 -11.29 0.31 -14.34
CA PHE A 515 -10.96 -1.11 -14.28
C PHE A 515 -10.97 -1.53 -12.82
N TYR A 516 -11.73 -2.59 -12.54
CA TYR A 516 -11.60 -3.29 -11.29
C TYR A 516 -10.18 -3.86 -11.21
N LYS A 517 -9.32 -3.18 -10.45
CA LYS A 517 -7.94 -3.61 -10.25
C LYS A 517 -7.84 -4.23 -8.87
N ASN A 518 -7.70 -5.55 -8.83
CA ASN A 518 -7.24 -6.21 -7.61
C ASN A 518 -5.80 -5.79 -7.28
N ASP A 519 -5.39 -6.02 -6.03
CA ASP A 519 -4.06 -5.62 -5.52
C ASP A 519 -2.92 -6.07 -6.46
N LYS A 520 -2.94 -7.34 -6.90
CA LYS A 520 -1.96 -7.91 -7.84
C LYS A 520 -1.89 -7.14 -9.17
N GLY A 521 -3.03 -6.80 -9.76
CA GLY A 521 -3.14 -6.02 -10.98
C GLY A 521 -2.55 -4.62 -10.82
N ILE A 522 -2.87 -3.95 -9.71
CA ILE A 522 -2.31 -2.62 -9.38
C ILE A 522 -0.79 -2.69 -9.24
N TYR A 523 -0.26 -3.68 -8.52
CA TYR A 523 1.17 -3.81 -8.31
C TYR A 523 1.94 -4.13 -9.58
N LYS A 524 1.47 -5.09 -10.39
CA LYS A 524 2.10 -5.39 -11.68
C LYS A 524 2.06 -4.20 -12.62
N PHE A 525 0.92 -3.54 -12.69
CA PHE A 525 0.74 -2.32 -13.47
C PHE A 525 1.74 -1.25 -13.00
N THR A 526 1.79 -0.98 -11.70
CA THR A 526 2.70 0.03 -11.11
C THR A 526 4.17 -0.34 -11.31
N ALA A 527 4.53 -1.63 -11.21
CA ALA A 527 5.89 -2.10 -11.42
C ALA A 527 6.34 -1.93 -12.88
N ASN A 528 5.50 -2.32 -13.85
CA ASN A 528 5.77 -2.08 -15.27
C ASN A 528 5.85 -0.59 -15.57
N PHE A 529 4.97 0.20 -14.98
CA PHE A 529 4.94 1.64 -15.16
C PHE A 529 6.17 2.33 -14.56
N ARG A 530 6.64 1.90 -13.39
CA ARG A 530 7.92 2.36 -12.81
C ARG A 530 9.09 1.98 -13.70
N ALA A 531 9.12 0.75 -14.19
CA ALA A 531 10.18 0.30 -15.10
C ALA A 531 10.20 1.15 -16.38
N MET A 532 9.02 1.46 -16.93
CA MET A 532 8.84 2.32 -18.09
C MET A 532 9.23 3.79 -17.80
N SER A 533 8.87 4.35 -16.64
CA SER A 533 9.29 5.71 -16.24
C SER A 533 10.80 5.84 -16.04
N ARG A 534 11.48 4.71 -15.81
CA ARG A 534 12.94 4.63 -15.76
C ARG A 534 13.56 4.43 -17.12
N THR A 535 12.81 4.34 -18.22
CA THR A 535 13.40 4.21 -19.56
C THR A 535 13.01 5.37 -20.46
N ASN A 536 14.02 6.00 -21.07
CA ASN A 536 13.87 7.10 -22.02
C ASN A 536 12.85 8.16 -21.53
N ILE A 537 11.72 8.32 -22.23
CA ILE A 537 10.62 9.25 -21.90
C ILE A 537 9.31 8.53 -21.50
N GLY A 538 9.33 7.21 -21.27
CA GLY A 538 8.18 6.47 -20.75
C GLY A 538 7.22 5.86 -21.78
N CYS A 539 7.57 5.74 -23.06
CA CYS A 539 6.73 5.10 -24.08
C CYS A 539 7.48 4.02 -24.86
N GLU A 540 8.12 3.09 -24.16
CA GLU A 540 8.91 2.05 -24.81
C GLU A 540 8.05 0.83 -25.24
N PRO A 541 8.13 0.39 -26.52
CA PRO A 541 7.31 -0.72 -27.04
C PRO A 541 7.44 -2.01 -26.22
N SER A 542 8.65 -2.32 -25.74
CA SER A 542 8.95 -3.54 -24.97
C SER A 542 8.22 -3.61 -23.63
N TYR A 543 7.92 -2.46 -23.02
CA TYR A 543 7.17 -2.35 -21.77
C TYR A 543 5.68 -2.23 -22.01
N ILE A 544 5.28 -1.43 -23.01
CA ILE A 544 3.88 -1.25 -23.40
C ILE A 544 3.27 -2.59 -23.82
N SER A 545 3.98 -3.40 -24.63
CA SER A 545 3.53 -4.74 -25.02
C SER A 545 3.29 -5.68 -23.84
N LYS A 546 4.10 -5.61 -22.76
CA LYS A 546 3.86 -6.38 -21.53
C LYS A 546 2.59 -5.95 -20.80
N MET A 547 2.11 -4.73 -21.03
CA MET A 547 0.85 -4.26 -20.47
C MET A 547 -0.37 -4.80 -21.24
N ALA A 548 -0.21 -5.25 -22.49
CA ALA A 548 -1.30 -5.80 -23.29
C ALA A 548 -2.00 -6.97 -22.58
N GLY A 549 -1.23 -7.92 -22.06
CA GLY A 549 -1.77 -9.04 -21.28
C GLY A 549 -2.48 -8.60 -20.00
N LEU A 550 -2.01 -7.53 -19.34
CA LEU A 550 -2.72 -6.98 -18.17
C LEU A 550 -4.06 -6.35 -18.55
N TYR A 551 -4.13 -5.69 -19.71
CA TYR A 551 -5.38 -5.11 -20.19
C TYR A 551 -6.36 -6.15 -20.70
N GLN A 552 -5.87 -7.19 -21.37
CA GLN A 552 -6.67 -8.34 -21.74
C GLN A 552 -7.32 -8.96 -20.50
N ASP A 553 -6.54 -9.18 -19.44
CA ASP A 553 -7.06 -9.63 -18.15
C ASP A 553 -8.14 -8.66 -17.64
N PHE A 554 -7.89 -7.34 -17.63
CA PHE A 554 -8.85 -6.33 -17.13
C PHE A 554 -10.16 -6.26 -17.92
N VAL A 555 -10.12 -6.38 -19.24
CA VAL A 555 -11.32 -6.30 -20.08
C VAL A 555 -12.19 -7.54 -19.91
N GLN A 556 -11.59 -8.73 -19.74
CA GLN A 556 -12.35 -9.95 -19.43
C GLN A 556 -13.17 -9.85 -18.13
N PHE A 557 -12.83 -8.93 -17.21
CA PHE A 557 -13.61 -8.70 -15.99
C PHE A 557 -14.80 -7.73 -16.15
N SER A 558 -14.88 -6.97 -17.24
CA SER A 558 -15.95 -5.99 -17.45
C SER A 558 -17.20 -6.70 -18.00
N GLU A 559 -18.35 -6.54 -17.33
CA GLU A 559 -19.63 -7.09 -17.79
C GLU A 559 -20.08 -6.51 -19.15
N GLU A 560 -19.49 -5.41 -19.62
CA GLU A 560 -19.72 -4.80 -20.95
C GLU A 560 -18.88 -5.45 -22.06
N GLY A 561 -18.57 -6.75 -21.93
CA GLY A 561 -17.74 -7.53 -22.85
C GLY A 561 -18.36 -7.83 -24.22
N ASP A 562 -19.16 -6.92 -24.78
CA ASP A 562 -19.53 -6.97 -26.19
C ASP A 562 -18.29 -6.65 -27.04
N GLU A 563 -17.89 -7.59 -27.90
CA GLU A 563 -16.92 -7.53 -29.03
C GLU A 563 -16.03 -6.28 -29.15
N LYS A 564 -15.21 -5.96 -28.14
CA LYS A 564 -14.18 -4.90 -28.28
C LYS A 564 -12.86 -5.55 -28.64
N ASP A 565 -12.52 -5.53 -29.92
CA ASP A 565 -11.26 -6.07 -30.42
C ASP A 565 -10.07 -5.18 -30.07
N TYR A 566 -10.28 -3.86 -30.01
CA TYR A 566 -9.21 -2.89 -29.82
C TYR A 566 -9.41 -1.97 -28.63
N MET A 567 -8.31 -1.71 -27.92
CA MET A 567 -8.24 -0.71 -26.87
C MET A 567 -7.07 0.22 -27.12
N VAL A 568 -7.33 1.52 -27.10
CA VAL A 568 -6.30 2.53 -27.22
C VAL A 568 -6.05 3.15 -25.85
N VAL A 569 -4.78 3.18 -25.49
CA VAL A 569 -4.29 3.70 -24.23
C VAL A 569 -3.38 4.88 -24.54
N SER A 570 -3.76 6.07 -24.10
CA SER A 570 -2.90 7.24 -24.23
C SER A 570 -2.13 7.47 -22.95
N LEU A 571 -0.81 7.63 -23.06
CA LEU A 571 0.04 8.11 -21.98
C LEU A 571 0.09 9.63 -22.07
N ILE A 572 -0.33 10.31 -21.01
CA ILE A 572 -0.47 11.77 -20.97
C ILE A 572 0.45 12.34 -19.89
N LEU A 573 1.29 13.30 -20.28
CA LEU A 573 2.16 14.08 -19.41
C LEU A 573 1.38 15.26 -18.86
N ASN A 574 1.22 15.33 -17.54
CA ASN A 574 0.67 16.52 -16.90
C ASN A 574 1.80 17.49 -16.57
N SER A 575 1.58 18.80 -16.74
CA SER A 575 2.43 19.84 -16.17
C SER A 575 2.53 19.60 -14.67
N TRP A 576 3.74 19.68 -14.14
CA TRP A 576 3.97 19.45 -12.74
C TRP A 576 4.91 20.51 -12.20
N PRO A 577 4.63 21.09 -11.02
CA PRO A 577 5.55 22.03 -10.42
C PRO A 577 6.91 21.40 -10.19
N SER A 578 7.93 22.03 -10.75
CA SER A 578 9.30 21.70 -10.44
C SER A 578 9.62 22.10 -9.00
N TYR A 579 10.73 21.59 -8.49
CA TYR A 579 11.23 22.02 -7.18
C TYR A 579 11.42 23.54 -7.10
N ASP A 580 11.88 24.18 -8.18
CA ASP A 580 12.08 25.63 -8.23
C ASP A 580 10.76 26.41 -8.21
N ASP A 581 9.72 25.91 -8.89
CA ASP A 581 8.40 26.56 -8.90
C ASP A 581 7.78 26.57 -7.50
N PHE A 582 7.92 25.43 -6.82
CA PHE A 582 7.53 25.25 -5.44
C PHE A 582 8.32 26.12 -4.46
N LEU A 583 9.60 26.40 -4.73
CA LEU A 583 10.40 27.33 -3.94
C LEU A 583 9.98 28.79 -4.15
N LYS A 584 9.57 29.14 -5.36
CA LYS A 584 9.08 30.48 -5.71
C LYS A 584 7.64 30.72 -5.28
N TYR A 585 6.90 29.66 -4.92
CA TYR A 585 5.47 29.71 -4.64
C TYR A 585 4.66 30.24 -5.83
N GLU A 586 5.10 29.93 -7.05
CA GLU A 586 4.44 30.36 -8.28
C GLU A 586 3.39 29.32 -8.70
N PRO A 587 2.12 29.70 -8.88
CA PRO A 587 1.12 28.78 -9.41
C PRO A 587 1.46 28.45 -10.86
N ILE A 588 1.25 27.18 -11.25
CA ILE A 588 1.39 26.74 -12.63
C ILE A 588 0.01 26.36 -13.14
N GLU A 589 -0.30 26.76 -14.36
CA GLU A 589 -1.53 26.32 -15.03
C GLU A 589 -1.42 24.83 -15.38
N PRO A 590 -2.40 24.01 -14.98
CA PRO A 590 -2.40 22.59 -15.30
C PRO A 590 -2.58 22.43 -16.81
N ALA A 591 -1.56 21.89 -17.47
CA ALA A 591 -1.55 21.49 -18.87
C ALA A 591 -1.37 19.97 -18.97
N SER A 592 -1.90 19.37 -20.02
CA SER A 592 -1.78 17.94 -20.29
C SER A 592 -1.38 17.71 -21.74
N PHE A 593 -0.33 16.94 -21.96
CA PHE A 593 0.22 16.65 -23.28
C PHE A 593 0.16 15.15 -23.52
N VAL A 594 -0.56 14.71 -24.54
CA VAL A 594 -0.50 13.30 -24.95
C VAL A 594 0.93 13.03 -25.39
N LEU A 595 1.59 12.02 -24.83
CA LEU A 595 2.94 11.63 -25.24
C LEU A 595 2.89 10.55 -26.32
N CYS A 596 2.16 9.48 -26.06
CA CYS A 596 1.97 8.39 -27.00
C CYS A 596 0.60 7.74 -26.86
N ARG A 597 0.13 7.10 -27.93
CA ARG A 597 -1.07 6.28 -28.02
C ARG A 597 -0.66 4.86 -28.38
N ALA A 598 -0.98 3.92 -27.50
CA ALA A 598 -0.75 2.49 -27.71
C ALA A 598 -2.08 1.81 -28.03
N THR A 599 -2.18 1.19 -29.20
CA THR A 599 -3.34 0.42 -29.63
C THR A 599 -3.09 -1.05 -29.39
N PHE A 600 -3.91 -1.67 -28.56
CA PHE A 600 -3.83 -3.07 -28.20
C PHE A 600 -4.94 -3.87 -28.88
N ASP A 601 -4.59 -5.02 -29.43
CA ASP A 601 -5.53 -6.07 -29.79
C ASP A 601 -5.78 -6.90 -28.55
N LEU A 602 -6.99 -6.80 -28.01
CA LEU A 602 -7.39 -7.48 -26.77
C LEU A 602 -7.61 -8.97 -26.97
N THR A 603 -7.91 -9.39 -28.20
CA THR A 603 -8.10 -10.79 -28.57
C THR A 603 -6.75 -11.49 -28.69
N ALA A 604 -5.80 -10.88 -29.40
CA ALA A 604 -4.44 -11.39 -29.54
C ALA A 604 -3.56 -11.12 -28.30
N GLY A 605 -3.96 -10.20 -27.41
CA GLY A 605 -3.15 -9.77 -26.27
C GLY A 605 -1.85 -9.10 -26.70
N SER A 606 -1.87 -8.36 -27.81
CA SER A 606 -0.68 -7.82 -28.46
C SER A 606 -0.76 -6.31 -28.74
N LEU A 607 0.40 -5.67 -28.88
CA LEU A 607 0.51 -4.26 -29.26
C LEU A 607 0.44 -4.16 -30.80
N VAL A 608 -0.59 -3.49 -31.32
CA VAL A 608 -0.81 -3.29 -32.76
C VAL A 608 -0.06 -2.07 -33.27
N ALA A 609 -0.20 -0.94 -32.57
CA ALA A 609 0.39 0.32 -32.98
C ALA A 609 0.86 1.12 -31.77
N LEU A 610 1.93 1.90 -31.96
CA LEU A 610 2.41 2.88 -31.00
C LEU A 610 2.71 4.19 -31.73
N GLU A 611 1.87 5.18 -31.49
CA GLU A 611 1.95 6.50 -32.11
C GLU A 611 2.40 7.53 -31.07
N PHE A 612 3.23 8.49 -31.48
CA PHE A 612 3.67 9.59 -30.62
C PHE A 612 3.01 10.88 -31.07
N ASP A 613 2.89 11.81 -30.13
CA ASP A 613 2.33 13.14 -30.37
C ASP A 613 3.43 14.19 -30.15
N GLN A 614 3.58 15.13 -31.09
CA GLN A 614 4.75 16.01 -31.13
C GLN A 614 4.81 16.93 -29.91
N GLU A 615 3.67 17.43 -29.43
CA GLU A 615 3.66 18.33 -28.27
C GLU A 615 4.11 17.60 -27.00
N GLY A 616 3.64 16.36 -26.80
CA GLY A 616 4.08 15.54 -25.68
C GLY A 616 5.55 15.12 -25.79
N VAL A 617 6.04 14.84 -26.99
CA VAL A 617 7.47 14.56 -27.22
C VAL A 617 8.31 15.78 -26.86
N ASP A 618 7.93 16.97 -27.33
CA ASP A 618 8.64 18.22 -27.05
C ASP A 618 8.67 18.54 -25.55
N GLU A 619 7.56 18.29 -24.85
CA GLU A 619 7.46 18.47 -23.41
C GLU A 619 8.28 17.42 -22.64
N ALA A 620 8.26 16.15 -23.07
CA ALA A 620 9.09 15.11 -22.47
C ALA A 620 10.58 15.41 -22.62
N LEU A 621 11.01 15.84 -23.81
CA LEU A 621 12.39 16.25 -24.08
C LEU A 621 12.77 17.47 -23.24
N HIS A 622 11.86 18.45 -23.11
CA HIS A 622 12.08 19.61 -22.26
C HIS A 622 12.35 19.22 -20.80
N ARG A 623 11.52 18.34 -20.23
CA ARG A 623 11.68 17.83 -18.85
C ARG A 623 12.98 17.05 -18.67
N ALA A 624 13.36 16.25 -19.66
CA ALA A 624 14.61 15.51 -19.67
C ALA A 624 15.84 16.40 -19.94
N LYS A 625 15.66 17.71 -20.12
CA LYS A 625 16.70 18.68 -20.50
C LYS A 625 17.42 18.27 -21.80
N LEU A 626 16.67 17.66 -22.72
CA LEU A 626 17.12 17.26 -24.04
C LEU A 626 16.66 18.27 -25.11
N PRO A 627 17.39 18.42 -26.21
CA PRO A 627 16.98 19.29 -27.31
C PRO A 627 15.71 18.76 -27.99
N ARG A 628 14.78 19.66 -28.33
CA ARG A 628 13.55 19.37 -29.09
C ARG A 628 13.84 19.19 -30.58
N ILE A 629 14.53 18.10 -30.89
CA ILE A 629 15.00 17.78 -32.26
C ILE A 629 14.38 16.51 -32.82
N PHE A 630 13.73 15.71 -32.00
CA PHE A 630 13.12 14.45 -32.42
C PHE A 630 11.69 14.68 -32.89
N SER A 631 11.34 14.04 -34.00
CA SER A 631 9.97 14.03 -34.49
C SER A 631 9.16 12.94 -33.81
N ALA A 632 7.85 13.15 -33.64
CA ALA A 632 6.93 12.14 -33.13
C ALA A 632 7.01 10.84 -33.95
N SER A 633 6.99 10.92 -35.28
CA SER A 633 7.16 9.76 -36.17
C SER A 633 8.52 9.09 -36.03
N GLY A 634 9.56 9.84 -35.66
CA GLY A 634 10.92 9.35 -35.45
C GLY A 634 11.19 8.77 -34.06
N MET A 635 10.26 8.89 -33.11
CA MET A 635 10.43 8.41 -31.74
C MET A 635 10.63 6.90 -31.62
N PRO A 636 9.87 6.02 -32.31
CA PRO A 636 10.11 4.58 -32.26
C PRO A 636 11.56 4.20 -32.61
N LEU A 637 12.13 4.85 -33.64
CA LEU A 637 13.52 4.66 -34.06
C LEU A 637 14.52 5.31 -33.10
N SER A 638 14.16 6.43 -32.47
CA SER A 638 15.00 7.09 -31.47
C SER A 638 15.16 6.25 -30.20
N LEU A 639 14.12 5.51 -29.82
CA LEU A 639 14.15 4.59 -28.68
C LEU A 639 14.99 3.33 -28.95
N SER A 640 15.19 2.97 -30.21
CA SER A 640 16.07 1.87 -30.66
C SER A 640 17.47 2.33 -31.10
N TYR A 641 17.86 3.59 -30.82
CA TYR A 641 19.13 4.16 -31.26
C TYR A 641 20.35 3.29 -30.84
N PRO A 642 21.19 2.82 -31.78
CA PRO A 642 22.32 1.93 -31.48
C PRO A 642 23.52 2.71 -30.94
N CYS A 643 23.35 3.27 -29.74
CA CYS A 643 24.28 4.21 -29.10
C CYS A 643 25.74 3.76 -29.14
N ARG A 644 26.02 2.52 -28.73
CA ARG A 644 27.38 2.00 -28.63
C ARG A 644 28.08 1.92 -29.99
N ALA A 645 27.36 1.45 -31.01
CA ALA A 645 27.91 1.30 -32.35
C ALA A 645 28.16 2.68 -32.99
N ASP A 646 27.23 3.62 -32.79
CA ASP A 646 27.38 4.97 -33.35
C ASP A 646 28.48 5.76 -32.65
N ALA A 647 28.53 5.72 -31.32
CA ALA A 647 29.61 6.32 -30.53
C ALA A 647 30.97 5.73 -30.93
N GLY A 648 31.05 4.40 -31.11
CA GLY A 648 32.26 3.72 -31.58
C GLY A 648 32.70 4.20 -32.96
N TRP A 649 31.75 4.38 -33.88
CA TRP A 649 32.03 4.88 -35.22
C TRP A 649 32.49 6.34 -35.22
N ILE A 650 31.78 7.24 -34.52
CA ILE A 650 32.15 8.66 -34.39
C ILE A 650 33.56 8.79 -33.79
N ASN A 651 33.85 8.07 -32.70
CA ASN A 651 35.18 8.10 -32.08
C ASN A 651 36.26 7.63 -33.05
N THR A 652 36.00 6.56 -33.79
CA THR A 652 36.97 6.04 -34.78
C THR A 652 37.23 7.04 -35.91
N LEU A 653 36.18 7.74 -36.38
CA LEU A 653 36.32 8.81 -37.38
C LEU A 653 37.13 9.99 -36.84
N VAL A 654 36.80 10.45 -35.63
CA VAL A 654 37.46 11.60 -34.99
C VAL A 654 38.94 11.31 -34.72
N GLN A 655 39.27 10.08 -34.30
CA GLN A 655 40.66 9.68 -34.05
C GLN A 655 41.47 9.43 -35.32
N SER A 656 40.86 8.85 -36.36
CA SER A 656 41.57 8.43 -37.57
C SER A 656 41.87 9.57 -38.54
N GLN A 657 41.15 10.69 -38.47
CA GLN A 657 41.31 11.81 -39.40
C GLN A 657 41.97 13.01 -38.71
N GLN A 658 43.16 13.38 -39.15
CA GLN A 658 43.96 14.50 -38.61
C GLN A 658 43.16 15.81 -38.39
N PRO A 659 42.30 16.26 -39.32
CA PRO A 659 41.50 17.47 -39.10
C PRO A 659 40.59 17.40 -37.87
N PHE A 660 40.04 16.23 -37.55
CA PHE A 660 39.20 16.03 -36.37
C PHE A 660 40.03 15.80 -35.11
N ALA A 661 41.09 14.99 -35.22
CA ALA A 661 41.99 14.68 -34.10
C ALA A 661 42.71 15.93 -33.55
N SER A 662 42.93 16.94 -34.40
CA SER A 662 43.50 18.23 -33.98
C SER A 662 42.54 19.11 -33.16
N ASN A 663 41.21 18.87 -33.26
CA ASN A 663 40.20 19.60 -32.50
C ASN A 663 39.96 18.92 -31.14
N ARG A 664 40.67 19.37 -30.11
CA ARG A 664 40.58 18.81 -28.75
C ARG A 664 39.17 18.78 -28.18
N GLU A 665 38.36 19.79 -28.48
CA GLU A 665 37.00 19.86 -27.96
C GLU A 665 36.07 18.84 -28.63
N LEU A 666 36.26 18.60 -29.93
CA LEU A 666 35.55 17.56 -30.66
C LEU A 666 35.96 16.16 -30.20
N VAL A 667 37.26 15.93 -29.98
CA VAL A 667 37.78 14.67 -29.44
C VAL A 667 37.18 14.41 -28.06
N ALA A 668 37.15 15.42 -27.17
CA ALA A 668 36.53 15.29 -25.85
C ALA A 668 35.04 14.96 -25.96
N ALA A 669 34.29 15.72 -26.76
CA ALA A 669 32.85 15.49 -26.95
C ALA A 669 32.53 14.12 -27.58
N ALA A 670 33.37 13.62 -28.49
CA ALA A 670 33.22 12.28 -29.05
C ALA A 670 33.52 11.19 -28.01
N LEU A 671 34.57 11.36 -27.19
CA LEU A 671 34.90 10.42 -26.11
C LEU A 671 33.80 10.37 -25.04
N GLU A 672 33.13 11.49 -24.75
CA GLU A 672 31.96 11.55 -23.86
C GLU A 672 30.76 10.74 -24.39
N LEU A 673 30.68 10.43 -25.69
CA LEU A 673 29.66 9.53 -26.25
C LEU A 673 29.90 8.07 -25.89
N LEU A 674 31.14 7.68 -25.54
CA LEU A 674 31.37 6.30 -25.09
C LEU A 674 30.66 6.16 -23.74
N PRO A 675 29.65 5.29 -23.64
CA PRO A 675 28.87 5.19 -22.42
C PRO A 675 29.81 4.82 -21.27
N GLU A 676 29.89 5.68 -20.25
CA GLU A 676 30.81 5.46 -19.13
C GLU A 676 30.45 4.22 -18.30
N ARG A 677 29.26 3.63 -18.48
CA ARG A 677 28.82 2.36 -17.89
C ARG A 677 27.48 1.92 -18.50
N TYR A 678 27.17 0.64 -18.37
CA TYR A 678 25.86 0.05 -18.65
C TYR A 678 24.72 0.92 -18.11
N GLY A 679 23.77 1.35 -18.96
CA GLY A 679 22.51 1.96 -18.53
C GLY A 679 22.17 3.35 -19.05
N GLU A 680 22.96 3.94 -19.96
CA GLU A 680 22.52 5.18 -20.63
C GLU A 680 21.33 4.90 -21.57
N PHE A 681 20.31 5.77 -21.51
CA PHE A 681 19.14 5.70 -22.37
C PHE A 681 19.46 6.07 -23.82
N GLN A 682 18.91 5.29 -24.76
CA GLN A 682 19.16 5.43 -26.19
C GLN A 682 18.86 6.86 -26.69
N LEU A 683 17.78 7.46 -26.20
CA LEU A 683 17.35 8.80 -26.59
C LEU A 683 18.35 9.90 -26.15
N ALA A 684 18.87 9.80 -24.92
CA ALA A 684 19.88 10.74 -24.42
C ALA A 684 21.16 10.64 -25.25
N CYS A 685 21.60 9.42 -25.56
CA CYS A 685 22.75 9.19 -26.42
C CYS A 685 22.54 9.73 -27.84
N ALA A 686 21.37 9.52 -28.44
CA ALA A 686 21.01 10.09 -29.74
C ALA A 686 21.12 11.62 -29.74
N ALA A 687 20.63 12.27 -28.68
CA ALA A 687 20.70 13.73 -28.53
C ALA A 687 22.15 14.24 -28.40
N ARG A 688 23.00 13.51 -27.65
CA ARG A 688 24.43 13.85 -27.52
C ARG A 688 25.18 13.62 -28.83
N ALA A 689 24.92 12.51 -29.51
CA ALA A 689 25.50 12.24 -30.83
C ALA A 689 25.10 13.33 -31.83
N TYR A 690 23.84 13.77 -31.83
CA TYR A 690 23.40 14.92 -32.61
C TYR A 690 24.17 16.20 -32.26
N ALA A 691 24.37 16.49 -30.97
CA ALA A 691 25.12 17.66 -30.54
C ALA A 691 26.58 17.64 -31.05
N VAL A 692 27.23 16.47 -31.07
CA VAL A 692 28.58 16.29 -31.64
C VAL A 692 28.59 16.55 -33.15
N ILE A 693 27.64 16.02 -33.90
CA ILE A 693 27.51 16.28 -35.34
C ILE A 693 27.24 17.76 -35.61
N LYS A 694 26.35 18.39 -34.82
CA LYS A 694 26.01 19.80 -34.99
C LYS A 694 27.22 20.70 -34.76
N ARG A 695 28.13 20.31 -33.86
CA ARG A 695 29.40 21.00 -33.61
C ARG A 695 30.39 20.83 -34.76
N GLU A 696 30.42 19.65 -35.40
CA GLU A 696 31.28 19.36 -36.55
C GLU A 696 30.46 18.77 -37.72
N PRO A 697 29.83 19.60 -38.56
CA PRO A 697 28.97 19.15 -39.65
C PRO A 697 29.67 18.24 -40.68
N ARG A 698 31.02 18.31 -40.78
CA ARG A 698 31.80 17.41 -41.65
C ARG A 698 31.66 15.94 -41.24
N LEU A 699 31.28 15.63 -40.00
CA LEU A 699 30.98 14.26 -39.57
C LEU A 699 29.69 13.70 -40.20
N ALA A 700 28.79 14.56 -40.70
CA ALA A 700 27.60 14.16 -41.43
C ALA A 700 27.78 14.17 -42.96
N ASP A 701 28.83 14.82 -43.49
CA ASP A 701 29.08 14.86 -44.93
C ASP A 701 29.82 13.59 -45.40
N PRO A 702 29.16 12.69 -46.13
CA PRO A 702 29.77 11.44 -46.59
C PRO A 702 30.95 11.67 -47.55
N ASN A 703 31.09 12.85 -48.15
CA ASN A 703 32.21 13.18 -49.05
C ASN A 703 33.43 13.72 -48.30
N ALA A 704 33.24 14.32 -47.12
CA ALA A 704 34.30 14.84 -46.26
C ALA A 704 35.06 13.73 -45.53
N LEU A 705 34.42 12.58 -45.31
CA LEU A 705 34.98 11.45 -44.59
C LEU A 705 35.93 10.62 -45.47
N ARG A 706 37.21 10.57 -45.09
CA ARG A 706 38.20 9.68 -45.74
C ARG A 706 38.30 8.33 -45.05
N GLY A 707 38.28 8.35 -43.71
CA GLY A 707 38.39 7.17 -42.84
C GLY A 707 39.64 6.30 -43.07
N ASN A 708 39.69 5.18 -42.36
CA ASN A 708 40.67 4.11 -42.51
C ASN A 708 39.98 2.74 -42.37
N ALA A 709 40.72 1.63 -42.44
CA ALA A 709 40.14 0.29 -42.32
C ALA A 709 39.34 0.10 -41.00
N ALA A 710 39.80 0.70 -39.90
CA ALA A 710 39.07 0.69 -38.63
C ALA A 710 37.74 1.47 -38.71
N SER A 711 37.72 2.62 -39.39
CA SER A 711 36.50 3.41 -39.63
C SER A 711 35.49 2.66 -40.49
N CYS A 712 35.96 1.90 -41.48
CA CYS A 712 35.10 1.02 -42.28
C CYS A 712 34.52 -0.11 -41.42
N GLY A 713 35.35 -0.80 -40.62
CA GLY A 713 34.88 -1.87 -39.72
C GLY A 713 33.86 -1.37 -38.69
N ALA A 714 34.11 -0.22 -38.06
CA ALA A 714 33.17 0.39 -37.12
C ALA A 714 31.88 0.87 -37.84
N GLY A 715 31.98 1.32 -39.10
CA GLY A 715 30.83 1.74 -39.89
C GLY A 715 29.92 0.58 -40.30
N LEU A 716 30.49 -0.57 -40.62
CA LEU A 716 29.74 -1.81 -40.87
C LEU A 716 29.03 -2.30 -39.61
N ALA A 717 29.73 -2.30 -38.47
CA ALA A 717 29.12 -2.62 -37.19
C ALA A 717 27.93 -1.69 -36.87
N LEU A 718 28.06 -0.40 -37.13
CA LEU A 718 26.95 0.54 -37.02
C LEU A 718 25.79 0.20 -37.97
N LEU A 719 26.06 -0.08 -39.24
CA LEU A 719 25.00 -0.38 -40.21
C LEU A 719 24.21 -1.66 -39.87
N HIS A 720 24.86 -2.70 -39.36
CA HIS A 720 24.15 -3.90 -38.88
C HIS A 720 23.22 -3.58 -37.69
N GLU A 721 23.68 -2.78 -36.74
CA GLU A 721 22.86 -2.38 -35.60
C GLU A 721 21.72 -1.43 -36.02
N LEU A 722 21.94 -0.58 -37.02
CA LEU A 722 20.89 0.25 -37.61
C LEU A 722 19.86 -0.59 -38.38
N GLU A 723 20.28 -1.63 -39.09
CA GLU A 723 19.39 -2.57 -39.78
C GLU A 723 18.45 -3.24 -38.76
N ALA A 724 19.00 -3.72 -37.64
CA ALA A 724 18.21 -4.29 -36.55
C ALA A 724 17.23 -3.26 -35.93
N ALA A 725 17.72 -2.05 -35.66
CA ALA A 725 16.94 -0.96 -35.06
C ALA A 725 15.79 -0.45 -35.95
N THR A 726 15.88 -0.67 -37.27
CA THR A 726 14.91 -0.21 -38.27
C THR A 726 13.91 -1.27 -38.72
N SER A 727 14.00 -2.49 -38.18
CA SER A 727 13.10 -3.61 -38.54
C SER A 727 11.60 -3.31 -38.42
N GLY A 728 11.20 -2.32 -37.61
CA GLY A 728 9.82 -1.84 -37.51
C GLY A 728 9.39 -0.78 -38.53
N SER A 729 10.27 -0.39 -39.46
CA SER A 729 10.02 0.66 -40.45
C SER A 729 10.57 0.24 -41.82
N GLU A 730 9.72 -0.36 -42.65
CA GLU A 730 10.08 -0.97 -43.94
C GLU A 730 10.88 -0.04 -44.86
N GLU A 731 10.44 1.22 -45.03
CA GLU A 731 11.11 2.20 -45.91
C GLU A 731 12.58 2.43 -45.52
N ILE A 732 12.83 2.75 -44.25
CA ILE A 732 14.17 3.05 -43.75
C ILE A 732 15.00 1.77 -43.65
N HIS A 733 14.37 0.65 -43.30
CA HIS A 733 15.05 -0.64 -43.23
C HIS A 733 15.69 -1.03 -44.57
N GLU A 734 14.94 -0.91 -45.67
CA GLU A 734 15.47 -1.19 -47.01
C GLU A 734 16.57 -0.20 -47.42
N ASP A 735 16.44 1.08 -47.07
CA ASP A 735 17.49 2.09 -47.29
C ASP A 735 18.80 1.74 -46.55
N ILE A 736 18.70 1.30 -45.29
CA ILE A 736 19.86 0.88 -44.48
C ILE A 736 20.48 -0.40 -45.04
N LYS A 737 19.67 -1.38 -45.42
CA LYS A 737 20.12 -2.65 -46.02
C LYS A 737 20.85 -2.45 -47.34
N VAL A 738 20.35 -1.53 -48.19
CA VAL A 738 21.06 -1.10 -49.41
C VAL A 738 22.39 -0.43 -49.05
N GLY A 739 22.42 0.40 -48.01
CA GLY A 739 23.65 1.00 -47.47
C GLY A 739 24.67 -0.04 -46.99
N LEU A 740 24.19 -1.05 -46.25
CA LEU A 740 24.98 -2.16 -45.72
C LEU A 740 25.59 -3.01 -46.84
N ALA A 741 24.78 -3.48 -47.79
CA ALA A 741 25.28 -4.25 -48.93
C ALA A 741 26.33 -3.48 -49.75
N ARG A 742 26.16 -2.16 -49.90
CA ARG A 742 27.16 -1.29 -50.56
C ARG A 742 28.45 -1.18 -49.74
N ALA A 743 28.35 -1.05 -48.42
CA ALA A 743 29.51 -0.97 -47.53
C ALA A 743 30.30 -2.29 -47.53
N GLU A 744 29.62 -3.44 -47.44
CA GLU A 744 30.22 -4.77 -47.49
C GLU A 744 30.91 -5.02 -48.83
N ALA A 745 30.24 -4.69 -49.94
CA ALA A 745 30.83 -4.82 -51.26
C ALA A 745 32.06 -3.92 -51.45
N ALA A 746 32.06 -2.71 -50.88
CA ALA A 746 33.22 -1.82 -50.90
C ALA A 746 34.37 -2.36 -50.04
N GLN A 747 34.08 -2.88 -48.84
CA GLN A 747 35.06 -3.54 -47.98
C GLN A 747 35.71 -4.75 -48.68
N ALA A 748 34.91 -5.60 -49.33
CA ALA A 748 35.40 -6.77 -50.07
C ALA A 748 36.37 -6.41 -51.21
N ARG A 749 36.22 -5.22 -51.80
CA ARG A 749 37.14 -4.68 -52.83
C ARG A 749 38.34 -3.93 -52.25
N GLY A 750 38.45 -3.79 -50.93
CA GLY A 750 39.45 -2.94 -50.28
C GLY A 750 39.19 -1.44 -50.44
N ASP A 751 38.01 -1.02 -50.89
CA ASP A 751 37.61 0.38 -51.04
C ASP A 751 37.10 0.94 -49.70
N VAL A 752 38.07 1.30 -48.83
CA VAL A 752 37.80 1.87 -47.51
C VAL A 752 36.94 3.14 -47.60
N ARG A 753 37.20 4.00 -48.59
CA ARG A 753 36.46 5.26 -48.74
C ARG A 753 35.02 5.00 -49.14
N GLY A 754 34.78 4.08 -50.07
CA GLY A 754 33.44 3.63 -50.44
C GLY A 754 32.67 3.05 -49.26
N CYS A 755 33.34 2.23 -48.44
CA CYS A 755 32.76 1.65 -47.22
C CYS A 755 32.34 2.72 -46.19
N VAL A 756 33.25 3.64 -45.85
CA VAL A 756 32.98 4.74 -44.89
C VAL A 756 31.89 5.67 -45.42
N ARG A 757 31.89 5.97 -46.72
CA ARG A 757 30.86 6.78 -47.38
C ARG A 757 29.49 6.11 -47.29
N ALA A 758 29.41 4.80 -47.53
CA ALA A 758 28.16 4.04 -47.43
C ALA A 758 27.62 4.02 -45.98
N ALA A 759 28.49 3.80 -44.99
CA ALA A 759 28.14 3.92 -43.57
C ALA A 759 27.62 5.31 -43.19
N ALA A 760 28.29 6.36 -43.64
CA ALA A 760 27.88 7.73 -43.40
C ALA A 760 26.51 8.06 -44.03
N LEU A 761 26.25 7.55 -45.25
CA LEU A 761 24.95 7.70 -45.90
C LEU A 761 23.84 6.97 -45.13
N GLY A 762 24.05 5.72 -44.74
CA GLY A 762 23.05 4.97 -43.97
C GLY A 762 22.74 5.64 -42.64
N ARG A 763 23.76 6.08 -41.91
CA ARG A 763 23.57 6.85 -40.68
C ARG A 763 22.85 8.18 -40.92
N ALA A 764 23.17 8.90 -41.99
CA ALA A 764 22.50 10.16 -42.33
C ALA A 764 21.01 9.92 -42.64
N ARG A 765 20.66 8.83 -43.33
CA ARG A 765 19.26 8.42 -43.56
C ARG A 765 18.54 8.11 -42.25
N PHE A 766 19.16 7.34 -41.37
CA PHE A 766 18.59 7.07 -40.06
C PHE A 766 18.43 8.35 -39.21
N SER A 767 19.43 9.24 -39.22
CA SER A 767 19.38 10.52 -38.53
C SER A 767 18.27 11.42 -39.09
N GLN A 768 18.09 11.42 -40.40
CA GLN A 768 17.00 12.15 -41.05
C GLN A 768 15.65 11.63 -40.56
N ALA A 769 15.47 10.31 -40.51
CA ALA A 769 14.22 9.71 -40.05
C ALA A 769 13.85 10.05 -38.60
N ILE A 770 14.83 10.09 -37.69
CA ILE A 770 14.56 10.44 -36.28
C ILE A 770 14.30 11.95 -36.11
N LEU A 771 14.99 12.80 -36.88
CA LEU A 771 14.94 14.26 -36.75
C LEU A 771 13.86 14.93 -37.59
N SER A 772 13.38 14.29 -38.67
CA SER A 772 12.55 14.99 -39.65
C SER A 772 11.16 15.25 -39.10
N THR A 773 10.95 16.47 -38.63
CA THR A 773 9.68 17.18 -38.83
C THR A 773 9.57 17.48 -40.32
N THR A 774 9.34 16.47 -41.16
CA THR A 774 8.99 16.77 -42.55
C THR A 774 7.63 17.45 -42.47
N ALA A 775 7.61 18.77 -42.61
CA ALA A 775 6.43 19.59 -42.84
C ALA A 775 5.75 19.26 -44.20
N ALA A 776 5.81 17.99 -44.63
CA ALA A 776 5.39 17.48 -45.92
C ALA A 776 4.55 16.19 -45.80
N GLN A 777 3.76 16.04 -44.74
CA GLN A 777 2.55 15.23 -44.80
C GLN A 777 1.35 16.14 -45.09
N ALA A 778 1.27 16.57 -46.34
CA ALA A 778 0.00 16.74 -47.05
C ALA A 778 -0.45 15.37 -47.63
N VAL A 779 -0.22 14.29 -46.88
CA VAL A 779 -0.98 13.05 -47.01
C VAL A 779 -2.27 13.33 -46.25
N MET A 780 -3.42 13.02 -46.84
CA MET A 780 -4.74 13.33 -46.28
C MET A 780 -4.74 13.17 -44.76
N PRO A 781 -5.27 14.14 -44.01
CA PRO A 781 -5.39 13.97 -42.57
C PRO A 781 -6.10 12.63 -42.33
N PRO A 782 -5.67 11.78 -41.38
CA PRO A 782 -6.63 10.86 -40.79
C PRO A 782 -7.87 11.70 -40.44
N PRO A 783 -9.10 11.22 -40.73
CA PRO A 783 -10.32 12.02 -40.60
C PRO A 783 -10.22 12.82 -39.30
N SER A 784 -10.23 14.16 -39.43
CA SER A 784 -9.87 15.07 -38.34
C SER A 784 -10.56 14.63 -37.06
N ILE A 785 -9.75 14.17 -36.11
CA ILE A 785 -10.17 13.82 -34.76
C ILE A 785 -10.48 15.15 -34.08
N VAL A 786 -11.69 15.65 -34.31
CA VAL A 786 -12.26 16.74 -33.53
C VAL A 786 -12.92 16.05 -32.33
N PRO A 787 -12.49 16.29 -31.08
CA PRO A 787 -13.26 15.86 -29.92
C PRO A 787 -14.68 16.43 -30.07
N PRO A 788 -15.75 15.66 -29.81
CA PRO A 788 -17.10 16.11 -30.10
C PRO A 788 -17.39 17.43 -29.38
N GLU A 789 -17.53 18.52 -30.14
CA GLU A 789 -18.26 19.68 -29.66
C GLU A 789 -19.71 19.23 -29.43
N ALA A 790 -20.27 19.57 -28.26
CA ALA A 790 -21.61 19.19 -27.84
C ALA A 790 -22.67 19.70 -28.85
N GLY A 791 -23.11 18.84 -29.76
CA GLY A 791 -24.16 19.10 -30.74
C GLY A 791 -25.10 17.89 -30.90
N PRO A 792 -26.42 18.09 -31.09
CA PRO A 792 -27.42 17.03 -30.95
C PRO A 792 -27.47 16.11 -32.19
N LEU A 793 -27.24 14.81 -31.98
CA LEU A 793 -27.32 13.74 -32.98
C LEU A 793 -28.76 13.21 -33.13
N ALA A 794 -29.20 13.09 -34.39
CA ALA A 794 -30.36 12.30 -34.81
C ALA A 794 -29.89 10.96 -35.37
N ILE A 795 -30.46 9.86 -34.88
CA ILE A 795 -30.05 8.48 -35.17
C ILE A 795 -31.05 7.82 -36.15
N ALA A 796 -30.53 7.11 -37.14
CA ALA A 796 -31.26 6.11 -37.92
C ALA A 796 -30.38 4.86 -38.09
N TYR A 797 -30.95 3.66 -37.86
CA TYR A 797 -30.32 2.36 -38.08
C TYR A 797 -30.97 1.65 -39.27
N PRO A 798 -30.22 0.77 -39.97
CA PRO A 798 -30.74 -0.58 -40.22
C PRO A 798 -29.68 -1.69 -40.10
N CYS A 799 -30.21 -2.92 -40.10
CA CYS A 799 -29.65 -4.17 -39.59
C CYS A 799 -28.99 -5.12 -40.62
N LEU A 800 -28.29 -6.13 -40.07
CA LEU A 800 -28.16 -7.57 -40.48
C LEU A 800 -27.27 -7.96 -41.67
N ALA A 801 -26.28 -8.85 -41.45
CA ALA A 801 -26.38 -10.32 -41.64
C ALA A 801 -25.01 -11.06 -41.83
N ASP A 802 -24.95 -12.29 -41.30
CA ASP A 802 -24.28 -13.53 -41.77
C ASP A 802 -22.76 -13.85 -41.59
N ALA A 803 -22.50 -14.73 -40.60
CA ALA A 803 -21.95 -16.11 -40.64
C ALA A 803 -20.67 -16.52 -41.43
N GLY A 804 -19.76 -17.29 -40.79
CA GLY A 804 -18.84 -18.20 -41.52
C GLY A 804 -17.55 -18.80 -40.88
N TRP A 805 -17.64 -19.90 -40.11
CA TRP A 805 -16.82 -21.15 -40.16
C TRP A 805 -15.25 -21.26 -39.96
N ILE A 806 -14.88 -22.10 -38.97
CA ILE A 806 -13.94 -23.28 -38.89
C ILE A 806 -12.37 -23.19 -38.90
N ASN A 807 -11.80 -23.74 -37.79
CA ASN A 807 -10.55 -24.51 -37.51
C ASN A 807 -9.23 -24.26 -38.28
N THR A 808 -8.07 -24.23 -37.57
CA THR A 808 -7.13 -25.37 -37.34
C THR A 808 -5.95 -24.97 -36.41
N LEU A 809 -5.39 -25.99 -35.72
CA LEU A 809 -4.25 -26.04 -34.77
C LEU A 809 -2.91 -25.41 -35.21
N VAL A 810 -2.02 -25.07 -34.26
CA VAL A 810 -0.79 -25.84 -33.88
C VAL A 810 0.06 -25.09 -32.83
N GLU A 811 0.70 -25.89 -31.98
CA GLU A 811 1.61 -25.64 -30.85
C GLU A 811 2.76 -24.64 -31.08
N SER A 812 3.16 -23.94 -30.01
CA SER A 812 4.59 -23.73 -29.71
C SER A 812 4.83 -23.54 -28.21
N GLN A 813 5.66 -24.43 -27.64
CA GLN A 813 6.17 -24.38 -26.28
C GLN A 813 7.48 -23.57 -26.17
N GLN A 814 7.74 -23.08 -24.94
CA GLN A 814 9.04 -22.83 -24.28
C GLN A 814 9.75 -21.47 -24.50
N PRO A 815 10.73 -21.10 -23.64
CA PRO A 815 10.72 -21.13 -22.16
C PRO A 815 11.29 -19.83 -21.54
N PHE A 816 10.89 -19.50 -20.30
CA PHE A 816 11.59 -18.51 -19.47
C PHE A 816 12.68 -19.19 -18.63
N ALA A 817 13.92 -18.73 -18.77
CA ALA A 817 15.07 -19.10 -17.96
C ALA A 817 15.73 -17.84 -17.38
N SER A 818 15.65 -17.66 -16.06
CA SER A 818 16.79 -17.31 -15.18
C SER A 818 16.27 -17.00 -13.76
N ASP A 819 16.04 -18.05 -12.95
CA ASP A 819 16.22 -18.04 -11.48
C ASP A 819 15.82 -19.41 -10.86
N ARG A 820 16.40 -20.50 -11.38
CA ARG A 820 16.16 -21.86 -10.87
C ARG A 820 17.01 -22.25 -9.65
N GLY A 821 17.84 -21.36 -9.11
CA GLY A 821 18.79 -21.72 -8.05
C GLY A 821 18.17 -22.04 -6.68
N LEU A 822 16.95 -21.56 -6.39
CA LEU A 822 16.30 -21.72 -5.09
C LEU A 822 15.06 -22.63 -5.10
N MET A 823 14.58 -23.02 -6.28
CA MET A 823 13.29 -23.70 -6.44
C MET A 823 13.39 -25.24 -6.37
N THR A 824 14.55 -25.82 -6.71
CA THR A 824 14.79 -27.27 -6.64
C THR A 824 15.07 -27.77 -5.21
N ALA A 825 15.73 -26.98 -4.36
CA ALA A 825 16.07 -27.41 -3.00
C ALA A 825 14.86 -27.54 -2.05
N ALA A 826 13.75 -26.84 -2.34
CA ALA A 826 12.54 -26.90 -1.50
C ALA A 826 11.57 -28.03 -1.91
N LEU A 827 11.64 -28.51 -3.16
CA LEU A 827 10.85 -29.66 -3.62
C LEU A 827 11.55 -31.00 -3.32
N ASP A 828 12.88 -31.08 -3.40
CA ASP A 828 13.60 -32.34 -3.12
C ASP A 828 13.55 -32.75 -1.64
N LEU A 829 13.32 -31.81 -0.72
CA LEU A 829 13.17 -32.08 0.72
C LEU A 829 11.80 -32.64 1.14
N LEU A 830 10.82 -32.70 0.23
CA LEU A 830 9.49 -33.25 0.51
C LEU A 830 9.23 -34.60 -0.18
N THR A 831 10.17 -35.13 -0.97
CA THR A 831 9.98 -36.39 -1.72
C THR A 831 11.11 -37.42 -1.62
N ASP A 832 12.12 -37.25 -0.76
CA ASP A 832 13.13 -38.30 -0.60
C ASP A 832 12.66 -39.42 0.34
N GLN A 833 11.96 -40.40 -0.24
CA GLN A 833 11.85 -41.76 0.28
C GLN A 833 13.08 -42.57 -0.12
N SER A 834 14.20 -42.40 0.58
CA SER A 834 15.24 -43.43 0.58
C SER A 834 16.08 -43.36 1.86
N LEU A 835 15.82 -44.30 2.78
CA LEU A 835 16.82 -44.99 3.58
C LEU A 835 16.09 -46.05 4.41
N GLY A 836 16.16 -47.28 3.91
CA GLY A 836 15.72 -48.47 4.63
C GLY A 836 16.64 -48.77 5.81
N GLY A 837 16.05 -49.31 6.87
CA GLY A 837 16.80 -49.82 8.02
C GLY A 837 15.89 -50.24 9.17
N SER A 838 15.46 -51.51 9.12
CA SER A 838 15.14 -52.43 10.24
C SER A 838 14.52 -51.84 11.52
N TRP A 839 13.33 -52.34 11.90
CA TRP A 839 13.16 -53.26 13.04
C TRP A 839 11.68 -53.61 13.19
N SER A 840 11.41 -54.90 13.05
CA SER A 840 10.17 -55.61 13.33
C SER A 840 9.74 -55.51 14.81
N ALA A 841 8.43 -55.40 15.09
CA ALA A 841 7.68 -56.31 15.98
C ALA A 841 6.26 -55.81 16.29
N LEU A 842 5.31 -56.77 16.32
CA LEU A 842 3.92 -56.72 16.82
C LEU A 842 2.93 -55.98 15.88
N GLY A 843 2.04 -56.62 15.13
CA GLY A 843 1.27 -57.84 15.40
C GLY A 843 -0.16 -57.44 15.79
N GLY A 844 -1.10 -57.46 14.84
CA GLY A 844 -2.48 -57.01 15.08
C GLY A 844 -3.46 -57.15 13.90
N SER A 845 -3.65 -58.40 13.48
CA SER A 845 -4.80 -59.04 12.80
C SER A 845 -6.14 -58.27 12.57
N ILE A 846 -6.78 -58.60 11.41
CA ILE A 846 -8.25 -58.66 11.13
C ILE A 846 -8.96 -57.31 10.87
N ARG A 847 -9.77 -57.07 9.82
CA ARG A 847 -10.45 -57.88 8.79
C ARG A 847 -10.85 -56.95 7.63
N SER A 848 -10.66 -57.39 6.40
CA SER A 848 -11.33 -56.84 5.23
C SER A 848 -12.75 -57.38 5.13
N SER A 849 -13.75 -56.51 4.98
CA SER A 849 -15.03 -56.88 4.39
C SER A 849 -15.47 -55.81 3.40
N SER A 850 -15.54 -56.25 2.14
CA SER A 850 -16.18 -55.60 1.03
C SER A 850 -17.71 -55.54 1.18
N ALA A 851 -18.30 -54.66 0.39
CA ALA A 851 -19.73 -54.49 0.07
C ALA A 851 -20.60 -53.74 1.11
N ASN A 852 -21.06 -52.54 0.75
CA ASN A 852 -22.33 -52.44 0.02
C ASN A 852 -22.65 -51.03 -0.52
N ARG A 853 -23.45 -51.09 -1.59
CA ARG A 853 -24.04 -50.00 -2.37
C ARG A 853 -25.00 -49.12 -1.57
N ALA A 854 -25.08 -47.88 -2.06
CA ALA A 854 -26.25 -47.00 -2.13
C ALA A 854 -26.96 -46.63 -0.82
N TRP A 855 -26.88 -45.36 -0.42
CA TRP A 855 -28.00 -44.49 0.01
C TRP A 855 -27.46 -43.03 0.02
N LEU A 856 -27.59 -42.32 -1.10
CA LEU A 856 -27.49 -40.87 -1.15
C LEU A 856 -28.87 -40.32 -0.78
N THR A 857 -28.99 -39.77 0.43
CA THR A 857 -30.07 -38.84 0.80
C THR A 857 -29.46 -37.46 1.03
N PRO A 858 -30.01 -36.39 0.44
CA PRO A 858 -29.51 -35.05 0.65
C PRO A 858 -29.99 -34.53 2.01
N MET A 859 -29.04 -34.12 2.87
CA MET A 859 -29.38 -33.29 4.03
C MET A 859 -29.84 -31.91 3.54
N HIS A 860 -31.09 -31.61 3.80
CA HIS A 860 -31.65 -30.26 3.72
C HIS A 860 -30.89 -29.33 4.68
N PHE A 861 -30.14 -28.38 4.13
CA PHE A 861 -29.73 -27.16 4.83
C PHE A 861 -30.85 -26.12 4.76
N PRO A 862 -31.16 -25.39 5.85
CA PRO A 862 -32.19 -24.37 5.82
C PRO A 862 -31.74 -23.13 5.04
N VAL A 863 -32.62 -22.71 4.13
CA VAL A 863 -32.58 -21.47 3.35
C VAL A 863 -32.72 -20.27 4.30
N ALA A 864 -31.61 -19.74 4.81
CA ALA A 864 -31.60 -18.47 5.54
C ALA A 864 -30.19 -17.83 5.59
N MET A 865 -29.47 -17.77 4.46
CA MET A 865 -28.23 -16.99 4.37
C MET A 865 -27.89 -16.62 2.92
N ARG A 866 -28.85 -16.01 2.20
CA ARG A 866 -28.65 -15.49 0.84
C ARG A 866 -29.04 -14.01 0.67
N ALA A 867 -29.27 -13.29 1.76
CA ALA A 867 -29.75 -11.90 1.73
C ALA A 867 -28.89 -10.90 2.55
N ALA A 868 -27.62 -11.19 2.80
CA ALA A 868 -26.75 -10.29 3.60
C ALA A 868 -25.42 -9.90 2.91
N LEU A 869 -25.20 -10.24 1.64
CA LEU A 869 -23.99 -9.85 0.89
C LEU A 869 -24.26 -9.17 -0.46
N GLN A 870 -25.48 -8.69 -0.70
CA GLN A 870 -25.81 -7.80 -1.81
C GLN A 870 -26.74 -6.72 -1.28
N GLY A 871 -26.18 -5.56 -0.95
CA GLY A 871 -26.99 -4.47 -0.42
C GLY A 871 -26.17 -3.31 0.14
N CYS A 872 -25.35 -2.69 -0.70
CA CYS A 872 -24.98 -1.27 -0.60
C CYS A 872 -24.29 -0.83 -1.90
N SER A 873 -25.09 -0.70 -2.97
CA SER A 873 -24.86 0.30 -4.00
C SER A 873 -26.21 0.57 -4.66
N TYR A 874 -26.79 1.73 -4.36
CA TYR A 874 -28.02 2.21 -4.99
C TYR A 874 -27.63 3.39 -5.89
N TYR A 875 -27.43 3.11 -7.18
CA TYR A 875 -27.70 4.07 -8.24
C TYR A 875 -28.99 3.61 -8.92
N GLY A 876 -30.04 4.41 -8.79
CA GLY A 876 -31.34 4.13 -9.39
C GLY A 876 -31.35 4.52 -10.86
N ASN A 877 -31.63 3.56 -11.74
CA ASN A 877 -32.01 3.81 -13.13
C ASN A 877 -33.40 4.47 -13.18
N CYS A 878 -33.44 5.67 -13.75
CA CYS A 878 -34.65 6.34 -14.21
C CYS A 878 -34.99 5.85 -15.62
N GLU A 879 -35.98 4.96 -15.75
CA GLU A 879 -36.82 4.98 -16.95
C GLU A 879 -38.18 4.35 -16.67
N LYS A 880 -39.20 5.23 -16.60
CA LYS A 880 -40.65 5.04 -16.73
C LYS A 880 -41.38 5.87 -15.68
N GLN A 881 -41.72 7.11 -16.06
CA GLN A 881 -43.07 7.66 -15.87
C GLN A 881 -43.19 9.06 -16.47
N HIS A 882 -43.63 9.11 -17.74
CA HIS A 882 -44.46 10.21 -18.18
C HIS A 882 -45.81 10.09 -17.46
N ARG A 883 -46.10 11.02 -16.54
CA ARG A 883 -47.42 11.68 -16.32
C ARG A 883 -47.49 12.35 -14.94
N LEU A 884 -47.89 13.63 -14.97
CA LEU A 884 -48.43 14.48 -13.88
C LEU A 884 -47.45 15.33 -13.05
N GLN A 885 -47.28 16.59 -13.47
CA GLN A 885 -47.33 17.76 -12.57
C GLN A 885 -48.80 18.10 -12.24
N PRO A 886 -49.16 18.95 -11.25
CA PRO A 886 -48.36 19.58 -10.17
C PRO A 886 -49.02 19.49 -8.76
N LEU A 887 -48.25 19.56 -7.68
CA LEU A 887 -48.68 20.15 -6.39
C LEU A 887 -47.50 20.36 -5.43
N CYS A 888 -47.59 21.44 -4.66
CA CYS A 888 -46.74 21.83 -3.51
C CYS A 888 -45.51 22.71 -3.78
N LYS A 889 -45.83 24.00 -4.03
CA LYS A 889 -45.19 25.15 -3.39
C LYS A 889 -45.09 24.99 -1.86
N ARG A 890 -44.03 25.60 -1.28
CA ARG A 890 -43.77 25.99 0.12
C ARG A 890 -43.00 24.99 1.01
N LEU A 891 -41.68 25.18 1.07
CA LEU A 891 -40.94 25.35 2.33
C LEU A 891 -39.53 25.89 2.04
N SER A 892 -39.35 27.21 2.17
CA SER A 892 -38.04 27.86 2.17
C SER A 892 -37.45 27.82 3.58
N ILE A 893 -36.37 27.09 3.80
CA ILE A 893 -35.57 27.19 5.01
C ILE A 893 -34.46 28.22 4.74
N ARG A 894 -34.54 29.37 5.42
CA ARG A 894 -33.46 30.35 5.49
C ARG A 894 -32.34 29.79 6.36
N ILE A 895 -31.14 29.65 5.79
CA ILE A 895 -29.89 29.50 6.55
C ILE A 895 -29.23 30.88 6.57
N SER A 896 -29.11 31.45 7.78
CA SER A 896 -28.45 32.72 8.04
C SER A 896 -26.93 32.50 8.17
N PRO A 897 -26.06 33.27 7.50
CA PRO A 897 -24.62 33.22 7.77
C PRO A 897 -24.25 34.09 8.97
N TRP A 898 -23.35 33.58 9.81
CA TRP A 898 -22.68 34.31 10.90
C TRP A 898 -21.53 35.18 10.35
N PRO A 899 -21.23 36.35 10.96
CA PRO A 899 -20.28 37.31 10.41
C PRO A 899 -18.83 37.04 10.88
N TRP A 900 -17.88 37.21 9.96
CA TRP A 900 -16.45 37.37 10.25
C TRP A 900 -16.09 38.88 10.25
N PRO A 901 -15.08 39.31 11.03
CA PRO A 901 -14.80 40.71 11.28
C PRO A 901 -14.05 41.39 10.12
N HIS A 902 -14.38 42.66 9.91
CA HIS A 902 -13.86 43.58 8.91
C HIS A 902 -12.33 43.77 8.97
N VAL A 903 -11.69 43.70 7.81
CA VAL A 903 -10.35 44.24 7.53
C VAL A 903 -10.53 45.51 6.66
N PRO A 904 -9.87 46.64 6.97
CA PRO A 904 -10.13 47.90 6.27
C PRO A 904 -9.49 47.93 4.87
N THR A 905 -10.29 48.38 3.90
CA THR A 905 -9.93 48.60 2.51
C THR A 905 -9.06 49.87 2.39
N VAL A 906 -7.82 49.74 1.93
CA VAL A 906 -6.96 50.87 1.56
C VAL A 906 -7.14 51.14 0.06
N LEU A 907 -7.48 52.40 -0.24
CA LEU A 907 -7.70 52.98 -1.56
C LEU A 907 -6.45 52.84 -2.46
N ARG A 908 -6.62 52.28 -3.66
CA ARG A 908 -5.62 52.35 -4.74
C ARG A 908 -5.75 53.68 -5.49
N GLY A 909 -4.73 54.52 -5.40
CA GLY A 909 -4.48 55.61 -6.35
C GLY A 909 -3.58 55.13 -7.50
N PRO A 910 -3.53 55.85 -8.65
CA PRO A 910 -2.78 55.44 -9.83
C PRO A 910 -1.28 55.70 -9.68
N VAL A 911 -0.47 54.74 -10.12
CA VAL A 911 1.01 54.79 -10.16
C VAL A 911 1.47 55.46 -11.46
N PRO A 912 2.37 56.47 -11.42
CA PRO A 912 3.01 57.00 -12.62
C PRO A 912 4.26 56.19 -12.99
N ALA A 913 4.54 56.17 -14.30
CA ALA A 913 5.71 55.54 -14.91
C ALA A 913 7.03 56.20 -14.47
N MET A 914 8.08 55.39 -14.26
CA MET A 914 9.47 55.83 -14.06
C MET A 914 10.39 54.70 -14.56
N GLN A 915 10.95 54.82 -15.78
CA GLN A 915 12.32 55.26 -16.09
C GLN A 915 13.44 54.52 -15.33
N GLN A 916 14.24 53.76 -16.10
CA GLN A 916 15.55 53.22 -15.73
C GLN A 916 16.51 54.33 -15.26
N PRO A 917 17.44 54.02 -14.36
CA PRO A 917 18.84 54.06 -14.81
C PRO A 917 19.79 53.02 -14.17
N ASP A 918 20.76 52.63 -15.01
CA ASP A 918 22.20 52.43 -14.79
C ASP A 918 22.78 51.93 -13.45
N ALA A 919 23.62 50.90 -13.59
CA ALA A 919 24.63 50.43 -12.63
C ALA A 919 25.71 51.52 -12.37
N PRO A 920 26.51 51.50 -11.26
CA PRO A 920 27.51 50.44 -11.04
C PRO A 920 27.90 50.10 -9.57
N SER A 921 28.61 48.96 -9.46
CA SER A 921 29.67 48.56 -8.50
C SER A 921 29.62 48.92 -7.00
N PHE A 922 29.72 47.90 -6.13
CA PHE A 922 30.88 47.63 -5.23
C PHE A 922 30.58 46.47 -4.24
N CYS A 923 31.49 45.50 -4.14
CA CYS A 923 31.47 44.42 -3.15
C CYS A 923 32.44 44.70 -2.00
N LYS A 924 31.97 44.60 -0.73
CA LYS A 924 32.62 43.83 0.37
C LYS A 924 31.76 43.87 1.67
N PRO A 925 31.82 42.82 2.52
CA PRO A 925 30.88 42.60 3.62
C PRO A 925 31.44 43.07 4.98
N TRP A 926 30.55 43.47 5.89
CA TRP A 926 30.84 43.69 7.32
C TRP A 926 29.66 43.18 8.17
N TRP A 927 29.97 42.34 9.16
CA TRP A 927 29.07 41.89 10.23
C TRP A 927 29.84 41.99 11.55
N PRO A 928 29.25 42.53 12.63
CA PRO A 928 29.78 42.30 13.97
C PRO A 928 28.76 41.60 14.89
N GLU A 929 29.26 40.58 15.57
CA GLU A 929 28.64 39.91 16.72
C GLU A 929 28.32 40.89 17.86
N ARG A 930 27.21 40.65 18.58
CA ARG A 930 26.98 41.26 19.90
C ARG A 930 26.46 40.26 20.92
N GLN A 931 27.14 40.31 22.06
CA GLN A 931 27.00 39.52 23.28
C GLN A 931 25.67 39.75 24.02
N LEU A 932 25.14 38.68 24.63
CA LEU A 932 24.00 38.72 25.55
C LEU A 932 24.45 38.86 27.01
N ARG A 933 23.84 39.84 27.68
CA ARG A 933 24.00 40.19 29.10
C ARG A 933 23.34 39.18 30.03
N ARG A 934 23.98 38.96 31.18
CA ARG A 934 23.43 38.38 32.41
C ARG A 934 22.59 39.42 33.16
N GLU A 935 21.40 39.04 33.60
CA GLU A 935 20.69 39.70 34.70
C GLU A 935 20.50 38.77 35.90
N ARG A 936 20.49 39.40 37.07
CA ARG A 936 20.65 38.84 38.41
C ARG A 936 19.48 39.36 39.24
N ILE A 937 18.61 38.51 39.82
CA ILE A 937 17.69 38.93 40.91
C ILE A 937 17.63 37.87 42.03
N ARG A 938 17.76 38.39 43.26
CA ARG A 938 17.65 37.81 44.62
C ARG A 938 16.27 37.15 44.82
N GLY A 939 15.98 36.15 45.66
CA GLY A 939 16.50 35.71 46.95
C GLY A 939 15.32 35.59 47.94
N ARG A 940 15.13 34.47 48.65
CA ARG A 940 14.56 34.40 50.03
C ARG A 940 14.59 32.99 50.63
N CYS A 941 14.72 32.97 51.95
CA CYS A 941 15.15 31.88 52.80
C CYS A 941 14.01 31.04 53.44
N ARG A 942 14.47 29.93 54.05
CA ARG A 942 14.09 29.28 55.33
C ARG A 942 13.21 28.03 55.30
N GLY A 943 13.77 26.96 55.89
CA GLY A 943 13.06 25.81 56.43
C GLY A 943 13.99 24.65 56.82
N ARG A 944 14.73 24.78 57.93
CA ARG A 944 15.49 23.68 58.58
C ARG A 944 14.52 22.62 59.13
N ARG A 945 14.92 21.33 59.14
CA ARG A 945 14.93 20.46 60.34
C ARG A 945 15.71 19.14 60.12
N HIS A 946 16.62 18.89 61.07
CA HIS A 946 17.14 17.64 61.65
C HIS A 946 17.76 16.50 60.82
N ARG A 947 19.08 16.34 61.06
CA ARG A 947 19.92 15.12 61.16
C ARG A 947 19.29 14.04 62.07
N PRO A 948 19.66 12.74 62.00
CA PRO A 948 21.06 12.27 62.03
C PRO A 948 21.47 11.04 61.17
N ASP A 949 22.77 11.01 60.89
CA ASP A 949 23.64 9.88 60.50
C ASP A 949 24.04 9.08 61.78
N PRO A 950 24.76 7.93 61.80
CA PRO A 950 25.37 7.15 60.71
C PRO A 950 25.29 5.60 60.84
N ARG A 951 25.77 4.86 59.82
CA ARG A 951 26.81 3.80 59.94
C ARG A 951 27.05 3.00 58.64
N ASN A 952 28.36 2.89 58.33
CA ASN A 952 29.17 1.77 57.83
C ASN A 952 28.68 0.89 56.65
N GLU A 953 29.50 0.80 55.59
CA GLU A 953 30.51 -0.25 55.30
C GLU A 953 31.08 0.02 53.88
N MET A 954 32.36 0.36 53.73
CA MET A 954 33.49 -0.50 53.35
C MET A 954 33.39 -1.17 51.96
N GLY A 955 34.36 -0.88 51.09
CA GLY A 955 34.60 -1.63 49.85
C GLY A 955 35.45 -0.91 48.81
N GLN A 956 36.77 -1.05 48.92
CA GLN A 956 37.80 -0.61 47.95
C GLN A 956 37.71 -1.38 46.62
N ALA A 957 38.09 -0.74 45.50
CA ALA A 957 39.20 -1.18 44.64
C ALA A 957 39.22 -0.41 43.29
N SER A 958 40.40 0.14 43.00
CA SER A 958 40.88 0.78 41.77
C SER A 958 41.19 -0.23 40.66
N VAL A 959 40.91 0.09 39.39
CA VAL A 959 41.77 -0.28 38.24
C VAL A 959 41.66 0.77 37.13
N SER A 960 42.82 1.22 36.68
CA SER A 960 43.18 2.08 35.54
C SER A 960 42.96 1.44 34.17
N LEU A 961 42.60 2.23 33.15
CA LEU A 961 42.66 1.82 31.75
C LEU A 961 43.53 2.79 30.95
N GLU A 962 44.59 2.23 30.38
CA GLU A 962 45.62 2.84 29.55
C GLU A 962 45.11 3.17 28.13
N ALA A 963 45.70 4.22 27.58
CA ALA A 963 45.58 4.62 26.18
C ALA A 963 46.57 3.80 25.32
N GLY A 964 46.06 3.11 24.30
CA GLY A 964 46.86 2.43 23.29
C GLY A 964 46.73 3.10 21.92
N ALA A 965 47.80 3.75 21.48
CA ALA A 965 47.99 4.20 20.11
C ALA A 965 48.61 3.05 19.28
N ILE A 966 48.06 2.77 18.10
CA ILE A 966 48.69 1.85 17.14
C ILE A 966 48.87 2.55 15.79
N ARG A 967 50.14 2.53 15.38
CA ARG A 967 50.73 2.88 14.09
C ARG A 967 50.57 1.68 13.15
N SER A 968 50.25 1.88 11.87
CA SER A 968 50.61 0.90 10.84
C SER A 968 51.06 1.62 9.56
N ASP A 969 52.28 1.32 9.16
CA ASP A 969 52.91 1.62 7.88
C ASP A 969 52.93 0.34 7.01
N ARG A 970 53.07 0.53 5.68
CA ARG A 970 53.42 -0.43 4.58
C ARG A 970 52.33 -1.35 4.02
N GLN A 971 52.32 -1.75 2.76
CA GLN A 971 52.90 -1.34 1.46
C GLN A 971 52.21 -2.22 0.39
N ALA A 972 52.11 -1.69 -0.83
CA ALA A 972 52.19 -2.32 -2.17
C ALA A 972 51.43 -3.63 -2.50
N GLY A 973 50.67 -3.56 -3.60
CA GLY A 973 50.04 -4.66 -4.34
C GLY A 973 49.14 -4.11 -5.43
#